data_AF-A0A1F3KBA5-F1
#
_entry.id   AF-A0A1F3KBA5-F1
#
_cell.length_a   1.000
_cell.length_b   1.000
_cell.length_c   1.000
_cell.angle_alpha   90.00
_cell.angle_beta   90.00
_cell.angle_gamma   90.00
#
_symmetry.space_group_name_H-M   'P 1'
#
loop_
_entity.id
_entity.type
_entity.pdbx_description
1 polymer ?
#
loop_
_entity_poly.entity_id
_entity_poly.type
_entity_poly.pdbx_seq_one_letter_code
_entity_poly.pdbx_strand_id
1 'polypeptide(L)'
;MKIKPINPLLLKAAFWFILISISFSDTLQAQSNSFCATPPTGAYPELEDVLKTTVAEGPFYLKIYVHVVRRDDGTGGQSVENVLQALSILDQDFNPYSIYFIWDCSIHYIDSTILYNFPYSGRVFLTPRNKTGINIYLFGDESYTYNPGEGRTDSIGGNAFYIFGKVKSPYSNPLVRSHVISHEMGHCLNLWHPWEGPNNLCYEWPNGNYCEECGDELCSTPAEPVNGCNQDIDTNDCSWLYPVEFSPGWFYKPDTTLFMGYTHPKCMSTFTDEQLQRMYNSIVTLPVLQACVVPDPNHIISGTVAWNTPIEVAGDVIIEPGGQLTITDEVAFYPKSKIIVKPGGKLFVNRGTLTNLPSCRPGHPWQGIEVWGNSAANQYPDANGNYNQGYLMLNNATIENAVCAVDLWKPNDFSKTGGILKATNSHFINNTKSIHAGYYTNKHPINGKPTTNIGYAVNCTFVINQGYNASKTFYKHADLAQLNGFSFSGCDFSLAQGVDGVSPWNIAIGSYDAAFSVTAPCSGDMSPCNEYDRNTFTGFYAAVYATKTPDYNTTFDVIRSDFSNNAIGIYINGVKNEAILFCNFHLGSNAGDDCGVGLSPSYGIDMTGSTGFVIEENTFQRADGTAPGDYTGIRATQCLSIVDDIYKNSYIGLERANLAQDLNRADYSNGATGISYLCNQNRFNRLDIHVTGNQASIRGNLGGLEVASGNTLTDPAFAEAHILNQGVQDVNYYFYQPNENERLIEYSTYVYPYPLTISQTRNECLSHYGGSTGGNTTEGLVLDAAGMQQKADEYSQYVSDYNTVASLYQQLTDGGSTETTKTVIETSQPDDMWILRDDLLGKSPYLSQEVLMVAADKTDVLPEAVLFEILAANPDELRRQELIDYLRNKPDPLPEYMIELLEILARGETGKTALLNQMARYYNGKVQAVNTIVRSLLRDTITDYGQVRTWLTNLGGIESGKQVVGTYLAEANYTTALGLLDSMAADYSLSGVDLEHFNEYRDITGMLISLRQNGLDYNNLDSASIAQLVDFADNSTGEARYLAQNILSQAFGLHYCNCPPQPGTITLKASKPVNPVLLAEAHGLTIGVAPNPASTWAAFNYVLAPGETNGLITISDNRGNTITTIPVTDNRGQKVWDTRQVSSGMYIYTLTCNGMSRTGKLVIK
;
A
#
# COMPACT_ATOMS: atom_id res chain seq x y z
N MET A 1 49.26 44.00 -59.21
CA MET A 1 49.80 43.66 -60.55
C MET A 1 50.34 42.24 -60.49
N LYS A 2 50.16 41.50 -61.58
CA LYS A 2 50.34 40.05 -61.72
C LYS A 2 51.83 39.70 -61.99
N ILE A 3 52.21 38.47 -61.60
CA ILE A 3 53.16 37.55 -62.29
C ILE A 3 54.61 37.43 -61.76
N LYS A 4 54.84 36.26 -61.11
CA LYS A 4 55.83 35.16 -61.31
C LYS A 4 57.34 35.49 -61.49
N PRO A 5 58.24 34.48 -61.44
CA PRO A 5 58.56 33.51 -60.37
C PRO A 5 60.10 33.41 -60.16
N ILE A 6 60.60 32.80 -59.07
CA ILE A 6 62.05 32.56 -58.84
C ILE A 6 62.25 31.09 -58.40
N ASN A 7 62.78 30.23 -59.28
CA ASN A 7 64.16 29.70 -59.41
C ASN A 7 64.51 28.54 -58.43
N PRO A 8 64.77 27.28 -58.89
CA PRO A 8 64.75 26.08 -58.04
C PRO A 8 66.04 25.81 -57.24
N LEU A 9 67.04 26.71 -57.25
CA LEU A 9 68.25 26.57 -56.44
C LEU A 9 68.14 27.20 -55.04
N LEU A 10 67.10 28.00 -54.78
CA LEU A 10 66.77 28.52 -53.44
C LEU A 10 66.00 27.52 -52.56
N LEU A 11 65.42 26.47 -53.17
CA LEU A 11 64.57 25.50 -52.46
C LEU A 11 65.35 24.47 -51.63
N LYS A 12 66.66 24.30 -51.87
CA LYS A 12 67.51 23.38 -51.08
C LYS A 12 68.34 24.06 -50.00
N ALA A 13 68.52 25.37 -50.05
CA ALA A 13 69.12 26.15 -48.97
C ALA A 13 68.08 26.58 -47.91
N ALA A 14 66.80 26.75 -48.29
CA ALA A 14 65.71 27.03 -47.35
C ALA A 14 65.36 25.81 -46.46
N PHE A 15 65.58 24.58 -46.94
CA PHE A 15 65.24 23.37 -46.17
C PHE A 15 66.24 23.06 -45.04
N TRP A 16 67.44 23.64 -45.06
CA TRP A 16 68.43 23.50 -43.99
C TRP A 16 68.49 24.71 -43.04
N PHE A 17 67.98 25.87 -43.44
CA PHE A 17 67.82 27.03 -42.53
C PHE A 17 66.51 27.01 -41.72
N ILE A 18 65.49 26.26 -42.17
CA ILE A 18 64.24 26.04 -41.42
C ILE A 18 64.39 24.96 -40.33
N LEU A 19 65.42 24.10 -40.40
CA LEU A 19 65.67 23.06 -39.39
C LEU A 19 66.66 23.46 -38.28
N ILE A 20 67.26 24.65 -38.34
CA ILE A 20 68.18 25.18 -37.31
C ILE A 20 67.64 26.48 -36.66
N SER A 21 66.49 26.98 -37.10
CA SER A 21 65.72 28.04 -36.42
C SER A 21 64.51 27.51 -35.62
N ILE A 22 64.36 26.18 -35.50
CA ILE A 22 63.38 25.48 -34.64
C ILE A 22 64.10 24.86 -33.42
N SER A 23 65.02 25.59 -32.79
CA SER A 23 65.73 25.08 -31.61
C SER A 23 66.16 26.16 -30.63
N PHE A 24 65.47 27.31 -30.55
CA PHE A 24 65.64 28.29 -29.47
C PHE A 24 64.42 29.22 -29.37
N SER A 25 63.29 28.66 -28.96
CA SER A 25 62.22 29.35 -28.19
C SER A 25 60.99 28.43 -28.09
N ASP A 26 61.18 27.22 -27.60
CA ASP A 26 60.11 26.42 -27.01
C ASP A 26 60.42 26.29 -25.51
N THR A 27 60.38 27.41 -24.80
CA THR A 27 59.81 27.35 -23.45
C THR A 27 58.35 27.00 -23.66
N LEU A 28 58.02 25.72 -23.47
CA LEU A 28 56.68 25.26 -23.15
C LEU A 28 56.12 26.23 -22.08
N GLN A 29 55.28 27.18 -22.51
CA GLN A 29 54.27 27.72 -21.62
C GLN A 29 53.33 26.54 -21.34
N ALA A 30 53.55 25.86 -20.22
CA ALA A 30 52.50 25.10 -19.56
C ALA A 30 51.40 26.10 -19.18
N GLN A 31 50.42 26.30 -20.06
CA GLN A 31 49.32 27.26 -19.84
C GLN A 31 48.30 26.64 -18.87
N SER A 32 48.22 27.25 -17.69
CA SER A 32 47.54 26.86 -16.46
C SER A 32 46.03 26.57 -16.58
N ASN A 33 45.54 25.73 -15.66
CA ASN A 33 44.13 25.41 -15.41
C ASN A 33 43.43 26.44 -14.49
N SER A 34 43.59 27.74 -14.74
CA SER A 34 42.97 28.77 -13.87
C SER A 34 41.45 28.76 -14.03
N PHE A 35 40.69 28.31 -13.01
CA PHE A 35 39.23 28.42 -12.97
C PHE A 35 38.76 29.77 -12.40
N CYS A 36 39.68 30.61 -11.92
CA CYS A 36 39.42 31.93 -11.38
C CYS A 36 40.39 32.96 -12.02
N ALA A 37 40.00 34.24 -12.02
CA ALA A 37 40.84 35.37 -12.37
C ALA A 37 40.78 36.48 -11.29
N THR A 38 41.87 36.69 -10.55
CA THR A 38 41.91 37.69 -9.47
C THR A 38 42.01 39.14 -9.99
N PRO A 39 41.27 40.09 -9.41
CA PRO A 39 41.57 41.52 -9.54
C PRO A 39 42.90 41.88 -8.86
N PRO A 40 43.69 42.82 -9.41
CA PRO A 40 45.04 43.13 -8.91
C PRO A 40 45.09 43.92 -7.59
N THR A 41 43.95 44.37 -7.06
CA THR A 41 43.86 45.24 -5.86
C THR A 41 42.55 45.01 -5.11
N GLY A 42 42.59 45.03 -3.78
CA GLY A 42 41.39 45.04 -2.93
C GLY A 42 40.61 46.35 -3.01
N ALA A 43 39.34 46.32 -2.67
CA ALA A 43 38.44 47.48 -2.78
C ALA A 43 38.73 48.58 -1.75
N TYR A 44 39.32 48.24 -0.61
CA TYR A 44 39.50 49.13 0.55
C TYR A 44 40.87 48.96 1.22
N PRO A 45 41.99 49.21 0.51
CA PRO A 45 43.34 49.04 1.08
C PRO A 45 43.59 49.92 2.31
N GLU A 46 42.87 51.05 2.44
CA GLU A 46 42.95 51.94 3.60
C GLU A 46 42.34 51.37 4.89
N LEU A 47 41.55 50.29 4.80
CA LEU A 47 40.89 49.65 5.95
C LEU A 47 41.62 48.39 6.43
N GLU A 48 42.72 47.99 5.79
CA GLU A 48 43.40 46.71 6.07
C GLU A 48 43.92 46.61 7.51
N ASP A 49 44.53 47.68 8.04
CA ASP A 49 44.98 47.72 9.45
C ASP A 49 43.82 47.59 10.45
N VAL A 50 42.64 48.13 10.09
CA VAL A 50 41.43 48.03 10.91
C VAL A 50 40.90 46.59 10.87
N LEU A 51 40.92 45.95 9.70
CA LEU A 51 40.46 44.58 9.51
C LEU A 51 41.29 43.58 10.33
N LYS A 52 42.62 43.76 10.38
CA LYS A 52 43.52 42.90 11.17
C LYS A 52 43.33 43.02 12.69
N THR A 53 42.83 44.16 13.17
CA THR A 53 42.66 44.43 14.61
C THR A 53 41.22 44.26 15.09
N THR A 54 40.25 44.15 14.18
CA THR A 54 38.85 43.89 14.50
C THR A 54 38.70 42.44 14.97
N VAL A 55 37.78 42.18 15.90
CA VAL A 55 37.36 40.82 16.27
C VAL A 55 35.85 40.80 16.28
N ALA A 56 35.27 40.42 15.15
CA ALA A 56 33.83 40.27 14.99
C ALA A 56 33.43 38.80 15.15
N GLU A 57 32.20 38.57 15.58
CA GLU A 57 31.59 37.25 15.71
C GLU A 57 30.23 37.25 15.01
N GLY A 58 29.90 36.14 14.34
CA GLY A 58 28.61 35.94 13.70
C GLY A 58 27.46 35.62 14.69
N PRO A 59 26.26 35.28 14.18
CA PRO A 59 25.96 34.98 12.77
C PRO A 59 25.78 36.24 11.91
N PHE A 60 26.07 36.11 10.60
CA PHE A 60 25.81 37.15 9.60
C PHE A 60 24.83 36.65 8.55
N TYR A 61 23.85 37.50 8.21
CA TYR A 61 22.88 37.24 7.16
C TYR A 61 23.08 38.25 6.04
N LEU A 62 23.50 37.79 4.86
CA LEU A 62 23.91 38.64 3.75
C LEU A 62 22.92 38.52 2.59
N LYS A 63 22.36 39.64 2.16
CA LYS A 63 21.45 39.66 1.02
C LYS A 63 22.20 39.36 -0.29
N ILE A 64 21.63 38.51 -1.13
CA ILE A 64 22.16 38.17 -2.46
C ILE A 64 21.14 38.41 -3.56
N TYR A 65 21.64 38.73 -4.75
CA TYR A 65 20.85 38.93 -5.97
C TYR A 65 21.44 38.09 -7.09
N VAL A 66 20.64 37.17 -7.65
CA VAL A 66 21.10 36.26 -8.69
C VAL A 66 20.69 36.78 -10.06
N HIS A 67 21.66 36.84 -10.96
CA HIS A 67 21.49 37.29 -12.33
C HIS A 67 21.87 36.15 -13.28
N VAL A 68 20.98 35.78 -14.20
CA VAL A 68 21.30 34.78 -15.24
C VAL A 68 21.54 35.51 -16.55
N VAL A 69 22.75 35.39 -17.08
CA VAL A 69 23.12 36.01 -18.36
C VAL A 69 22.84 35.03 -19.49
N ARG A 70 22.06 35.47 -20.47
CA ARG A 70 21.63 34.66 -21.62
C ARG A 70 21.70 35.45 -22.93
N ARG A 71 21.55 34.78 -24.06
CA ARG A 71 21.51 35.42 -25.39
C ARG A 71 20.25 36.30 -25.51
N ASP A 72 20.22 37.19 -26.50
CA ASP A 72 19.09 38.12 -26.71
C ASP A 72 17.76 37.38 -26.97
N ASP A 73 17.82 36.13 -27.43
CA ASP A 73 16.66 35.25 -27.67
C ASP A 73 16.24 34.44 -26.44
N GLY A 74 16.88 34.64 -25.29
CA GLY A 74 16.60 33.94 -24.04
C GLY A 74 17.28 32.57 -23.89
N THR A 75 18.13 32.16 -24.84
CA THR A 75 18.79 30.84 -24.79
C THR A 75 20.19 30.88 -24.15
N GLY A 76 20.69 29.71 -23.73
CA GLY A 76 22.07 29.50 -23.31
C GLY A 76 22.41 29.79 -21.84
N GLY A 77 21.56 30.50 -21.09
CA GLY A 77 21.75 30.77 -19.66
C GLY A 77 21.48 29.55 -18.76
N GLN A 78 21.66 29.72 -17.45
CA GLN A 78 21.35 28.68 -16.47
C GLN A 78 19.84 28.43 -16.34
N SER A 79 19.46 27.18 -16.11
CA SER A 79 18.09 26.83 -15.70
C SER A 79 17.85 27.25 -14.24
N VAL A 80 16.58 27.39 -13.86
CA VAL A 80 16.19 27.66 -12.47
C VAL A 80 16.77 26.61 -11.52
N GLU A 81 16.70 25.33 -11.90
CA GLU A 81 17.25 24.21 -11.13
C GLU A 81 18.76 24.34 -10.90
N ASN A 82 19.52 24.69 -11.95
CA ASN A 82 20.96 24.89 -11.84
C ASN A 82 21.31 26.07 -10.92
N VAL A 83 20.50 27.14 -10.93
CA VAL A 83 20.67 28.27 -10.01
C VAL A 83 20.44 27.82 -8.57
N LEU A 84 19.37 27.06 -8.30
CA LEU A 84 19.11 26.54 -6.96
C LEU A 84 20.22 25.61 -6.46
N GLN A 85 20.76 24.76 -7.34
CA GLN A 85 21.90 23.93 -7.01
C GLN A 85 23.13 24.77 -6.62
N ALA A 86 23.41 25.85 -7.36
CA ALA A 86 24.50 26.76 -7.05
C ALA A 86 24.31 27.45 -5.68
N LEU A 87 23.09 27.91 -5.39
CA LEU A 87 22.75 28.50 -4.08
C LEU A 87 22.82 27.47 -2.94
N SER A 88 22.50 26.21 -3.20
CA SER A 88 22.63 25.14 -2.20
C SER A 88 24.09 24.85 -1.85
N ILE A 89 25.02 24.98 -2.81
CA ILE A 89 26.46 24.81 -2.57
C ILE A 89 26.96 25.94 -1.67
N LEU A 90 26.55 27.20 -1.92
CA LEU A 90 26.89 28.31 -1.03
C LEU A 90 26.43 28.07 0.41
N ASP A 91 25.18 27.63 0.61
CA ASP A 91 24.69 27.28 1.93
C ASP A 91 25.50 26.15 2.58
N GLN A 92 25.80 25.09 1.83
CA GLN A 92 26.58 23.96 2.32
C GLN A 92 27.97 24.40 2.80
N ASP A 93 28.60 25.31 2.07
CA ASP A 93 29.98 25.71 2.33
C ASP A 93 30.10 26.81 3.39
N PHE A 94 29.07 27.66 3.58
CA PHE A 94 29.14 28.82 4.51
C PHE A 94 28.29 28.68 5.78
N ASN A 95 27.20 27.91 5.79
CA ASN A 95 26.36 27.74 6.99
C ASN A 95 27.12 27.17 8.21
N PRO A 96 28.04 26.18 8.06
CA PRO A 96 28.86 25.71 9.19
C PRO A 96 29.68 26.82 9.87
N TYR A 97 29.94 27.90 9.13
CA TYR A 97 30.70 29.06 9.56
C TYR A 97 29.80 30.25 9.93
N SER A 98 28.50 30.05 10.17
CA SER A 98 27.54 31.08 10.59
C SER A 98 27.43 32.30 9.65
N ILE A 99 27.62 32.09 8.35
CA ILE A 99 27.35 33.07 7.30
C ILE A 99 26.22 32.52 6.42
N TYR A 100 25.12 33.26 6.32
CA TYR A 100 23.90 32.81 5.65
C TYR A 100 23.53 33.78 4.52
N PHE A 101 23.16 33.25 3.35
CA PHE A 101 22.79 34.09 2.21
C PHE A 101 21.27 34.20 2.02
N ILE A 102 20.76 35.43 2.01
CA ILE A 102 19.34 35.75 1.88
C ILE A 102 19.02 36.17 0.45
N TRP A 103 18.47 35.24 -0.33
CA TRP A 103 18.05 35.48 -1.71
C TRP A 103 16.63 36.05 -1.77
N ASP A 104 16.38 36.97 -2.70
CA ASP A 104 15.08 37.61 -2.93
C ASP A 104 14.09 36.78 -3.77
N CYS A 105 14.39 35.49 -3.99
CA CYS A 105 13.64 34.59 -4.87
C CYS A 105 13.54 35.02 -6.33
N SER A 106 14.30 36.02 -6.77
CA SER A 106 14.21 36.54 -8.13
C SER A 106 15.46 36.18 -8.91
N ILE A 107 15.27 35.58 -10.09
CA ILE A 107 16.34 35.47 -11.09
C ILE A 107 16.23 36.68 -12.01
N HIS A 108 17.23 37.55 -11.96
CA HIS A 108 17.33 38.69 -12.85
C HIS A 108 17.98 38.27 -14.18
N TYR A 109 17.15 38.02 -15.18
CA TYR A 109 17.66 37.68 -16.51
C TYR A 109 18.29 38.90 -17.20
N ILE A 110 19.49 38.70 -17.72
CA ILE A 110 20.22 39.69 -18.53
C ILE A 110 20.35 39.14 -19.94
N ASP A 111 19.53 39.67 -20.84
CA ASP A 111 19.43 39.23 -22.23
C ASP A 111 20.39 40.07 -23.07
N SER A 112 21.59 39.53 -23.29
CA SER A 112 22.63 40.21 -24.04
C SER A 112 23.56 39.20 -24.70
N THR A 113 23.39 38.98 -26.00
CA THR A 113 24.30 38.12 -26.79
C THR A 113 25.76 38.58 -26.69
N ILE A 114 25.98 39.90 -26.52
CA ILE A 114 27.32 40.47 -26.34
C ILE A 114 27.91 40.05 -24.98
N LEU A 115 27.18 40.22 -23.88
CA LEU A 115 27.68 39.77 -22.58
C LEU A 115 27.86 38.25 -22.55
N TYR A 116 26.86 37.51 -23.06
CA TYR A 116 26.87 36.06 -23.12
C TYR A 116 28.08 35.49 -23.88
N ASN A 117 28.45 36.07 -25.03
CA ASN A 117 29.57 35.56 -25.84
C ASN A 117 30.95 36.01 -25.32
N PHE A 118 31.00 37.01 -24.43
CA PHE A 118 32.25 37.60 -23.92
C PHE A 118 32.24 37.72 -22.39
N PRO A 119 32.02 36.62 -21.63
CA PRO A 119 31.86 36.67 -20.18
C PRO A 119 33.13 37.15 -19.45
N TYR A 120 34.30 36.79 -19.97
CA TYR A 120 35.63 37.12 -19.42
C TYR A 120 36.02 38.61 -19.50
N SER A 121 35.20 39.47 -20.11
CA SER A 121 35.56 40.88 -20.32
C SER A 121 35.33 41.77 -19.09
N GLY A 122 34.76 41.23 -18.00
CA GLY A 122 34.33 41.98 -16.81
C GLY A 122 33.21 43.01 -17.06
N ARG A 123 32.64 43.06 -18.28
CA ARG A 123 31.62 44.06 -18.67
C ARG A 123 30.30 43.85 -17.95
N VAL A 124 30.06 42.64 -17.43
CA VAL A 124 28.85 42.32 -16.68
C VAL A 124 28.73 43.19 -15.42
N PHE A 125 29.85 43.59 -14.79
CA PHE A 125 29.86 44.49 -13.63
C PHE A 125 29.45 45.93 -13.95
N LEU A 126 29.37 46.31 -15.23
CA LEU A 126 28.85 47.61 -15.67
C LEU A 126 27.33 47.63 -15.81
N THR A 127 26.68 46.47 -15.68
CA THR A 127 25.21 46.40 -15.66
C THR A 127 24.67 47.00 -14.35
N PRO A 128 23.43 47.51 -14.32
CA PRO A 128 22.83 47.98 -13.08
C PRO A 128 22.85 46.88 -12.01
N ARG A 129 23.57 47.14 -10.91
CA ARG A 129 23.72 46.21 -9.79
C ARG A 129 23.04 46.72 -8.54
N ASN A 130 22.56 45.80 -7.71
CA ASN A 130 21.99 46.17 -6.43
C ASN A 130 23.12 46.51 -5.44
N LYS A 131 22.98 47.62 -4.70
CA LYS A 131 23.99 48.08 -3.74
C LYS A 131 23.77 47.55 -2.33
N THR A 132 22.63 46.91 -2.06
CA THR A 132 22.26 46.37 -0.75
C THR A 132 22.35 44.85 -0.69
N GLY A 133 23.21 44.25 -1.52
CA GLY A 133 23.46 42.82 -1.55
C GLY A 133 24.58 42.45 -2.52
N ILE A 134 25.01 41.19 -2.46
CA ILE A 134 26.04 40.62 -3.32
C ILE A 134 25.38 40.14 -4.62
N ASN A 135 25.90 40.57 -5.77
CA ASN A 135 25.34 40.27 -7.10
C ASN A 135 26.08 39.09 -7.72
N ILE A 136 25.37 37.99 -7.95
CA ILE A 136 25.90 36.74 -8.46
C ILE A 136 25.49 36.61 -9.93
N TYR A 137 26.44 36.69 -10.86
CA TYR A 137 26.18 36.60 -12.30
C TYR A 137 26.52 35.21 -12.84
N LEU A 138 25.50 34.44 -13.23
CA LEU A 138 25.64 33.06 -13.69
C LEU A 138 25.44 32.99 -15.22
N PHE A 139 26.47 32.54 -15.91
CA PHE A 139 26.46 32.29 -17.36
C PHE A 139 26.28 30.81 -17.66
N GLY A 140 26.12 30.44 -18.94
CA GLY A 140 25.98 29.04 -19.36
C GLY A 140 27.22 28.18 -19.14
N ASP A 141 27.02 26.86 -19.17
CA ASP A 141 28.07 25.83 -19.01
C ASP A 141 28.96 25.65 -20.26
N GLU A 142 28.73 26.43 -21.32
CA GLU A 142 29.46 26.35 -22.59
C GLU A 142 30.95 26.71 -22.41
N SER A 143 31.85 25.94 -23.01
CA SER A 143 33.27 26.32 -23.09
C SER A 143 33.51 27.26 -24.26
N TYR A 144 34.27 28.33 -24.02
CA TYR A 144 34.64 29.30 -25.05
C TYR A 144 36.03 28.98 -25.61
N THR A 145 36.25 29.30 -26.90
CA THR A 145 37.42 28.85 -27.69
C THR A 145 38.78 29.16 -27.07
N TYR A 146 38.88 30.19 -26.23
CA TYR A 146 40.11 30.63 -25.57
C TYR A 146 40.11 30.46 -24.04
N ASN A 147 38.93 30.25 -23.42
CA ASN A 147 38.78 30.05 -21.99
C ASN A 147 37.61 29.08 -21.73
N PRO A 148 37.88 27.84 -21.27
CA PRO A 148 36.84 26.82 -21.10
C PRO A 148 35.87 27.12 -19.94
N GLY A 149 36.24 27.99 -19.00
CA GLY A 149 35.43 28.44 -17.87
C GLY A 149 36.28 29.23 -16.85
N GLU A 150 35.68 30.26 -16.25
CA GLU A 150 36.31 31.12 -15.24
C GLU A 150 35.26 31.73 -14.30
N GLY A 151 35.63 31.89 -13.03
CA GLY A 151 35.02 32.74 -12.03
C GLY A 151 35.85 34.02 -11.81
N ARG A 152 35.18 35.12 -11.48
CA ARG A 152 35.87 36.36 -11.10
C ARG A 152 34.97 37.26 -10.28
N THR A 153 35.51 37.78 -9.19
CA THR A 153 34.93 38.91 -8.43
C THR A 153 35.22 40.27 -9.08
N ASP A 154 34.38 41.28 -8.81
CA ASP A 154 34.63 42.66 -9.23
C ASP A 154 35.83 43.28 -8.51
N SER A 155 36.05 42.89 -7.25
CA SER A 155 37.13 43.31 -6.36
C SER A 155 37.19 42.41 -5.13
N ILE A 156 38.38 42.25 -4.53
CA ILE A 156 38.49 41.61 -3.21
C ILE A 156 37.85 42.53 -2.17
N GLY A 157 36.87 42.01 -1.42
CA GLY A 157 36.00 42.82 -0.55
C GLY A 157 34.89 43.58 -1.30
N GLY A 158 34.55 43.14 -2.51
CA GLY A 158 33.48 43.69 -3.35
C GLY A 158 32.10 43.08 -3.13
N ASN A 159 31.12 43.45 -3.97
CA ASN A 159 29.74 42.94 -3.87
C ASN A 159 29.20 42.35 -5.17
N ALA A 160 30.09 41.86 -6.05
CA ALA A 160 29.67 41.20 -7.26
C ALA A 160 30.71 40.20 -7.76
N PHE A 161 30.26 39.08 -8.30
CA PHE A 161 31.13 38.15 -9.03
C PHE A 161 30.37 37.47 -10.17
N TYR A 162 31.10 36.95 -11.16
CA TYR A 162 30.54 36.13 -12.23
C TYR A 162 31.17 34.75 -12.30
N ILE A 163 30.45 33.78 -12.88
CA ILE A 163 30.97 32.43 -13.16
C ILE A 163 30.42 31.95 -14.52
N PHE A 164 31.29 31.35 -15.35
CA PHE A 164 30.90 30.76 -16.63
C PHE A 164 31.67 29.47 -16.94
N GLY A 165 31.10 28.64 -17.83
CA GLY A 165 31.79 27.50 -18.43
C GLY A 165 32.05 26.35 -17.46
N LYS A 166 33.13 25.61 -17.73
CA LYS A 166 33.45 24.34 -17.07
C LYS A 166 34.95 24.14 -16.87
N VAL A 167 35.30 23.26 -15.92
CA VAL A 167 36.68 22.82 -15.70
C VAL A 167 37.26 22.24 -16.99
N LYS A 168 38.49 22.63 -17.33
CA LYS A 168 39.22 22.11 -18.50
C LYS A 168 39.39 20.58 -18.39
N SER A 169 39.41 19.88 -19.54
CA SER A 169 39.57 18.42 -19.65
C SER A 169 40.66 17.87 -18.72
N PRO A 170 40.48 16.69 -18.07
CA PRO A 170 39.52 15.63 -18.38
C PRO A 170 38.15 15.70 -17.67
N TYR A 171 37.98 16.58 -16.67
CA TYR A 171 36.83 16.49 -15.76
C TYR A 171 35.55 17.17 -16.29
N SER A 172 35.65 18.19 -17.15
CA SER A 172 34.53 18.83 -17.87
C SER A 172 33.30 19.21 -17.01
N ASN A 173 33.48 19.44 -15.70
CA ASN A 173 32.40 19.79 -14.77
C ASN A 173 32.02 21.28 -14.88
N PRO A 174 30.72 21.63 -14.88
CA PRO A 174 30.25 23.02 -14.80
C PRO A 174 30.79 23.78 -13.59
N LEU A 175 31.31 24.99 -13.78
CA LEU A 175 31.84 25.80 -12.66
C LEU A 175 30.73 26.34 -11.75
N VAL A 176 29.61 26.78 -12.33
CA VAL A 176 28.45 27.33 -11.60
C VAL A 176 27.91 26.36 -10.54
N ARG A 177 27.98 25.05 -10.84
CA ARG A 177 27.46 23.97 -10.00
C ARG A 177 28.58 23.25 -9.25
N SER A 178 29.62 23.98 -8.88
CA SER A 178 30.78 23.50 -8.13
C SER A 178 31.17 24.49 -7.03
N HIS A 179 32.05 24.08 -6.12
CA HIS A 179 32.57 24.92 -5.03
C HIS A 179 33.33 26.18 -5.49
N VAL A 180 33.54 26.36 -6.79
CA VAL A 180 34.03 27.64 -7.37
C VAL A 180 33.09 28.80 -7.04
N ILE A 181 31.77 28.56 -6.89
CA ILE A 181 30.87 29.62 -6.42
C ILE A 181 31.23 30.12 -5.02
N SER A 182 31.68 29.23 -4.16
CA SER A 182 32.08 29.54 -2.79
C SER A 182 33.44 30.23 -2.75
N HIS A 183 34.35 29.86 -3.65
CA HIS A 183 35.62 30.54 -3.88
C HIS A 183 35.42 32.03 -4.25
N GLU A 184 34.59 32.30 -5.28
CA GLU A 184 34.32 33.69 -5.69
C GLU A 184 33.56 34.48 -4.62
N MET A 185 32.67 33.83 -3.87
CA MET A 185 32.02 34.43 -2.71
C MET A 185 33.04 34.79 -1.62
N GLY A 186 34.04 33.93 -1.37
CA GLY A 186 35.13 34.20 -0.44
C GLY A 186 35.89 35.48 -0.80
N HIS A 187 36.14 35.72 -2.09
CA HIS A 187 36.71 36.99 -2.54
C HIS A 187 35.81 38.19 -2.27
N CYS A 188 34.49 38.09 -2.48
CA CYS A 188 33.56 39.15 -2.06
C CYS A 188 33.64 39.40 -0.54
N LEU A 189 33.85 38.35 0.26
CA LEU A 189 34.06 38.44 1.71
C LEU A 189 35.52 38.76 2.10
N ASN A 190 36.28 39.35 1.17
CA ASN A 190 37.62 39.89 1.37
C ASN A 190 38.70 38.84 1.68
N LEU A 191 38.52 37.61 1.20
CA LEU A 191 39.58 36.60 1.21
C LEU A 191 40.45 36.71 -0.04
N TRP A 192 41.74 36.48 0.16
CA TRP A 192 42.72 36.37 -0.92
C TRP A 192 43.06 34.90 -1.14
N HIS A 193 43.73 34.61 -2.25
CA HIS A 193 44.34 33.30 -2.41
C HIS A 193 45.57 33.17 -1.50
N PRO A 194 45.90 32.00 -0.94
CA PRO A 194 47.02 31.84 0.00
C PRO A 194 48.38 32.36 -0.48
N TRP A 195 48.64 32.43 -1.79
CA TRP A 195 49.91 32.92 -2.34
C TRP A 195 49.95 34.43 -2.65
N GLU A 196 48.85 35.15 -2.49
CA GLU A 196 48.76 36.58 -2.83
C GLU A 196 47.88 37.37 -1.86
N GLY A 197 48.08 38.69 -1.76
CA GLY A 197 47.43 39.48 -0.72
C GLY A 197 47.57 40.99 -0.94
N PRO A 198 47.19 41.80 0.06
CA PRO A 198 47.33 43.25 0.01
C PRO A 198 48.76 43.70 -0.33
N ASN A 199 49.75 43.01 0.24
CA ASN A 199 51.17 43.22 -0.04
C ASN A 199 51.74 42.25 -1.10
N ASN A 200 51.38 42.46 -2.36
CA ASN A 200 51.82 41.66 -3.53
C ASN A 200 53.35 41.68 -3.84
N LEU A 201 54.19 42.20 -2.93
CA LEU A 201 55.65 42.31 -3.11
C LEU A 201 56.46 41.33 -2.25
N CYS A 202 55.82 40.44 -1.48
CA CYS A 202 56.52 39.47 -0.65
C CYS A 202 55.81 38.09 -0.60
N TYR A 203 56.56 37.05 -0.22
CA TYR A 203 56.10 35.66 -0.20
C TYR A 203 56.13 35.10 1.22
N GLU A 204 55.06 34.40 1.60
CA GLU A 204 55.05 33.56 2.79
C GLU A 204 55.99 32.36 2.61
N TRP A 205 56.75 32.03 3.65
CA TRP A 205 57.67 30.89 3.60
C TRP A 205 56.95 29.60 4.02
N PRO A 206 57.32 28.42 3.47
CA PRO A 206 56.68 27.13 3.82
C PRO A 206 56.75 26.70 5.29
N ASN A 207 57.45 27.45 6.13
CA ASN A 207 57.57 27.23 7.56
C ASN A 207 56.71 28.16 8.41
N GLY A 208 55.85 28.97 7.78
CA GLY A 208 55.01 29.98 8.42
C GLY A 208 55.74 31.30 8.72
N ASN A 209 57.00 31.49 8.30
CA ASN A 209 57.61 32.81 8.43
C ASN A 209 56.93 33.81 7.48
N TYR A 210 56.69 35.03 7.99
CA TYR A 210 56.05 36.14 7.29
C TYR A 210 54.57 35.94 6.94
N CYS A 211 53.89 34.94 7.52
CA CYS A 211 52.47 34.69 7.26
C CYS A 211 51.54 35.84 7.68
N GLU A 212 51.92 36.70 8.63
CA GLU A 212 51.11 37.88 9.02
C GLU A 212 51.25 39.08 8.05
N GLU A 213 52.24 39.06 7.15
CA GLU A 213 52.69 40.21 6.34
C GLU A 213 52.80 39.91 4.83
N CYS A 214 52.80 38.64 4.44
CA CYS A 214 53.00 38.13 3.08
C CYS A 214 52.03 36.97 2.78
N GLY A 215 51.88 36.59 1.51
CA GLY A 215 50.83 35.62 1.11
C GLY A 215 49.45 36.28 1.22
N ASP A 216 48.47 35.57 1.76
CA ASP A 216 47.14 36.12 2.09
C ASP A 216 47.08 36.85 3.44
N GLU A 217 48.23 36.98 4.11
CA GLU A 217 48.39 37.61 5.42
C GLU A 217 47.64 36.86 6.55
N LEU A 218 47.50 35.54 6.40
CA LEU A 218 46.92 34.62 7.37
C LEU A 218 47.89 33.46 7.64
N CYS A 219 48.11 33.11 8.90
CA CYS A 219 49.01 32.05 9.34
C CYS A 219 48.34 30.68 9.45
N SER A 220 47.00 30.64 9.46
CA SER A 220 46.27 29.37 9.44
C SER A 220 46.19 28.74 8.05
N THR A 221 46.46 29.51 6.99
CA THR A 221 46.60 29.04 5.61
C THR A 221 48.06 28.72 5.34
N PRO A 222 48.42 27.48 4.95
CA PRO A 222 49.79 27.17 4.59
C PRO A 222 50.22 27.92 3.33
N ALA A 223 51.45 28.44 3.33
CA ALA A 223 52.07 29.01 2.13
C ALA A 223 51.86 28.13 0.88
N GLU A 224 51.40 28.75 -0.21
CA GLU A 224 51.21 28.12 -1.52
C GLU A 224 52.21 28.65 -2.57
N PRO A 225 52.57 27.84 -3.58
CA PRO A 225 53.33 28.34 -4.73
C PRO A 225 52.49 29.35 -5.55
N VAL A 226 53.17 30.22 -6.32
CA VAL A 226 52.50 31.21 -7.18
C VAL A 226 51.60 30.52 -8.22
N ASN A 227 50.33 30.94 -8.31
CA ASN A 227 49.22 30.28 -9.03
C ASN A 227 48.70 28.99 -8.38
N GLY A 228 49.01 28.79 -7.09
CA GLY A 228 48.49 27.74 -6.21
C GLY A 228 48.77 26.32 -6.68
N CYS A 229 47.89 25.41 -6.25
CA CYS A 229 48.02 23.96 -6.39
C CYS A 229 47.60 23.41 -7.77
N ASN A 230 47.64 24.19 -8.84
CA ASN A 230 46.72 23.95 -9.95
C ASN A 230 47.12 22.85 -10.96
N GLN A 231 48.17 22.05 -10.70
CA GLN A 231 48.64 21.04 -11.67
C GLN A 231 48.86 19.63 -11.10
N ASP A 232 48.79 19.44 -9.78
CA ASP A 232 49.38 18.27 -9.13
C ASP A 232 48.50 17.69 -8.01
N ILE A 233 47.18 17.58 -8.22
CA ILE A 233 46.25 16.99 -7.24
C ILE A 233 45.66 15.68 -7.75
N ASP A 234 45.73 14.63 -6.95
CA ASP A 234 44.94 13.41 -7.18
C ASP A 234 43.49 13.67 -6.78
N THR A 235 42.56 13.66 -7.74
CA THR A 235 41.14 13.95 -7.47
C THR A 235 40.39 12.84 -6.74
N ASN A 236 41.01 11.68 -6.49
CA ASN A 236 40.39 10.58 -5.76
C ASN A 236 40.56 10.74 -4.24
N ASP A 237 41.73 11.20 -3.79
CA ASP A 237 42.05 11.37 -2.37
C ASP A 237 42.43 12.82 -1.99
N CYS A 238 42.41 13.72 -2.97
CA CYS A 238 42.76 15.13 -2.85
C CYS A 238 44.19 15.39 -2.37
N SER A 239 45.13 14.47 -2.60
CA SER A 239 46.53 14.63 -2.20
C SER A 239 47.36 15.45 -3.19
N TRP A 240 48.36 16.18 -2.66
CA TRP A 240 49.35 16.93 -3.44
C TRP A 240 50.46 16.00 -3.95
N LEU A 241 50.60 15.89 -5.27
CA LEU A 241 51.40 14.88 -5.95
C LEU A 241 52.88 15.26 -6.13
N TYR A 242 53.21 16.55 -6.30
CA TYR A 242 54.56 16.98 -6.65
C TYR A 242 55.07 18.10 -5.74
N PRO A 243 56.09 17.85 -4.88
CA PRO A 243 56.62 18.86 -3.98
C PRO A 243 57.34 19.97 -4.76
N VAL A 244 56.90 21.22 -4.56
CA VAL A 244 57.50 22.42 -5.15
C VAL A 244 58.48 23.03 -4.15
N GLU A 245 59.74 23.20 -4.57
CA GLU A 245 60.79 23.79 -3.72
C GLU A 245 60.74 25.32 -3.78
N PHE A 246 60.57 25.97 -2.62
CA PHE A 246 60.60 27.42 -2.47
C PHE A 246 62.03 27.96 -2.43
N SER A 247 62.88 27.29 -1.64
CA SER A 247 64.31 27.54 -1.53
C SER A 247 65.01 26.23 -1.13
N PRO A 248 66.33 26.07 -1.31
CA PRO A 248 67.03 24.81 -1.05
C PRO A 248 66.67 24.20 0.32
N GLY A 249 65.97 23.06 0.31
CA GLY A 249 65.53 22.33 1.51
C GLY A 249 64.18 22.76 2.12
N TRP A 250 63.49 23.73 1.54
CA TRP A 250 62.15 24.19 1.98
C TRP A 250 61.12 23.96 0.87
N PHE A 251 60.17 23.06 1.12
CA PHE A 251 59.13 22.67 0.16
C PHE A 251 57.76 23.16 0.63
N TYR A 252 56.94 23.64 -0.29
CA TYR A 252 55.55 23.96 -0.04
C TYR A 252 54.75 22.73 0.41
N LYS A 253 53.80 22.93 1.32
CA LYS A 253 52.87 21.92 1.82
C LYS A 253 51.47 22.53 1.86
N PRO A 254 50.87 22.76 0.68
CA PRO A 254 49.57 23.41 0.61
C PRO A 254 48.47 22.52 1.20
N ASP A 255 47.40 23.16 1.68
CA ASP A 255 46.15 22.47 2.03
C ASP A 255 45.24 22.45 0.80
N THR A 256 45.14 21.27 0.18
CA THR A 256 44.37 21.03 -1.05
C THR A 256 42.85 21.06 -0.83
N THR A 257 42.38 21.24 0.42
CA THR A 257 40.96 21.33 0.75
C THR A 257 40.43 22.75 0.85
N LEU A 258 41.30 23.76 0.79
CA LEU A 258 40.92 25.16 0.92
C LEU A 258 40.04 25.63 -0.25
N PHE A 259 38.92 26.27 0.07
CA PHE A 259 38.09 26.95 -0.95
C PHE A 259 38.89 28.02 -1.68
N MET A 260 39.73 28.78 -0.98
CA MET A 260 40.54 29.86 -1.55
C MET A 260 41.85 29.39 -2.20
N GLY A 261 42.17 28.10 -2.18
CA GLY A 261 43.31 27.56 -2.93
C GLY A 261 42.96 27.35 -4.41
N TYR A 262 43.96 27.33 -5.30
CA TYR A 262 43.78 26.82 -6.67
C TYR A 262 43.88 25.29 -6.71
N THR A 263 43.05 24.64 -5.90
CA THR A 263 42.84 23.20 -5.88
C THR A 263 41.81 22.75 -6.93
N HIS A 264 41.66 21.44 -7.13
CA HIS A 264 40.59 20.93 -7.99
C HIS A 264 39.21 21.17 -7.32
N PRO A 265 38.17 21.65 -8.03
CA PRO A 265 36.88 21.99 -7.40
C PRO A 265 36.17 20.87 -6.64
N LYS A 266 36.53 19.59 -6.87
CA LYS A 266 36.01 18.45 -6.09
C LYS A 266 36.63 18.30 -4.70
N CYS A 267 37.77 18.91 -4.48
CA CYS A 267 38.55 18.79 -3.24
C CYS A 267 38.29 19.93 -2.26
N MET A 268 37.70 21.03 -2.73
CA MET A 268 37.35 22.17 -1.90
C MET A 268 36.30 21.77 -0.86
N SER A 269 36.59 22.01 0.42
CA SER A 269 35.67 21.69 1.50
C SER A 269 35.83 22.55 2.76
N THR A 270 36.86 23.40 2.88
CA THR A 270 37.12 24.13 4.13
C THR A 270 37.58 25.57 3.95
N PHE A 271 37.24 26.40 4.94
CA PHE A 271 37.93 27.63 5.29
C PHE A 271 38.74 27.38 6.59
N THR A 272 39.79 28.17 6.81
CA THR A 272 40.54 28.16 8.06
C THR A 272 39.96 29.15 9.08
N ASP A 273 40.32 29.01 10.36
CA ASP A 273 39.82 29.89 11.42
C ASP A 273 40.17 31.38 11.18
N GLU A 274 41.36 31.69 10.66
CA GLU A 274 41.71 33.09 10.39
C GLU A 274 41.05 33.62 9.10
N GLN A 275 40.81 32.75 8.10
CA GLN A 275 39.95 33.12 6.96
C GLN A 275 38.54 33.46 7.44
N LEU A 276 37.97 32.65 8.34
CA LEU A 276 36.68 32.95 8.95
C LEU A 276 36.69 34.30 9.69
N GLN A 277 37.70 34.53 10.52
CA GLN A 277 37.83 35.78 11.26
C GLN A 277 37.96 36.99 10.32
N ARG A 278 38.74 36.85 9.23
CA ARG A 278 38.88 37.88 8.20
C ARG A 278 37.55 38.18 7.51
N MET A 279 36.74 37.16 7.19
CA MET A 279 35.40 37.36 6.65
C MET A 279 34.50 38.10 7.63
N TYR A 280 34.46 37.69 8.91
CA TYR A 280 33.65 38.36 9.94
C TYR A 280 34.03 39.83 10.11
N ASN A 281 35.32 40.11 10.23
CA ASN A 281 35.83 41.47 10.33
C ASN A 281 35.46 42.30 9.09
N SER A 282 35.55 41.69 7.91
CA SER A 282 35.24 42.35 6.65
C SER A 282 33.75 42.68 6.53
N ILE A 283 32.86 41.78 6.96
CA ILE A 283 31.42 42.01 6.95
C ILE A 283 31.04 43.22 7.81
N VAL A 284 31.65 43.39 8.99
CA VAL A 284 31.34 44.50 9.90
C VAL A 284 32.12 45.78 9.63
N THR A 285 33.20 45.75 8.83
CA THR A 285 34.07 46.91 8.59
C THR A 285 33.92 47.48 7.18
N LEU A 286 33.73 46.65 6.14
CA LEU A 286 33.65 47.13 4.76
C LEU A 286 32.26 47.73 4.46
N PRO A 287 32.16 49.00 4.02
CA PRO A 287 30.85 49.64 3.80
C PRO A 287 29.96 48.90 2.79
N VAL A 288 30.56 48.26 1.78
CA VAL A 288 29.81 47.52 0.78
C VAL A 288 29.20 46.24 1.34
N LEU A 289 29.90 45.55 2.26
CA LEU A 289 29.40 44.33 2.89
C LEU A 289 28.42 44.64 4.03
N GLN A 290 28.67 45.70 4.81
CA GLN A 290 27.71 46.21 5.79
C GLN A 290 26.34 46.52 5.14
N ALA A 291 26.34 47.07 3.93
CA ALA A 291 25.11 47.34 3.17
C ALA A 291 24.38 46.06 2.72
N CYS A 292 25.06 44.91 2.72
CA CYS A 292 24.49 43.60 2.41
C CYS A 292 23.93 42.90 3.66
N VAL A 293 24.33 43.30 4.87
CA VAL A 293 23.86 42.67 6.12
C VAL A 293 22.39 42.98 6.36
N VAL A 294 21.62 41.94 6.64
CA VAL A 294 20.23 42.03 7.11
C VAL A 294 20.13 41.50 8.55
N PRO A 295 19.12 41.94 9.34
CA PRO A 295 18.87 41.35 10.64
C PRO A 295 18.62 39.84 10.55
N ASP A 296 18.83 39.14 11.66
CA ASP A 296 18.45 37.73 11.77
C ASP A 296 16.99 37.56 11.32
N PRO A 297 16.75 36.78 10.25
CA PRO A 297 15.42 36.66 9.68
C PRO A 297 14.54 35.66 10.47
N ASN A 298 15.08 35.00 11.50
CA ASN A 298 14.35 34.09 12.36
C ASN A 298 13.44 34.82 13.34
N HIS A 299 12.24 34.30 13.55
CA HIS A 299 11.26 34.80 14.51
C HIS A 299 11.20 33.87 15.73
N ILE A 300 11.78 34.27 16.86
CA ILE A 300 11.73 33.50 18.11
C ILE A 300 10.51 33.92 18.95
N ILE A 301 9.61 32.97 19.21
CA ILE A 301 8.38 33.17 19.99
C ILE A 301 8.50 32.46 21.33
N SER A 302 8.81 33.22 22.40
CA SER A 302 8.96 32.71 23.77
C SER A 302 7.79 33.07 24.71
N GLY A 303 6.87 33.91 24.26
CA GLY A 303 5.63 34.27 24.96
C GLY A 303 4.42 34.21 24.04
N THR A 304 3.33 34.88 24.40
CA THR A 304 2.12 34.94 23.55
C THR A 304 2.24 36.06 22.52
N VAL A 305 2.22 35.71 21.23
CA VAL A 305 2.30 36.62 20.08
C VAL A 305 1.11 36.38 19.14
N ALA A 306 0.61 37.43 18.50
CA ALA A 306 -0.45 37.35 17.50
C ALA A 306 -0.04 38.06 16.21
N TRP A 307 -0.25 37.38 15.08
CA TRP A 307 -0.05 37.88 13.72
C TRP A 307 -1.41 38.00 13.03
N ASN A 308 -1.86 39.24 12.87
CA ASN A 308 -3.20 39.58 12.40
C ASN A 308 -3.19 40.51 11.17
N THR A 309 -2.04 40.61 10.52
CA THR A 309 -1.82 41.28 9.24
C THR A 309 -0.88 40.42 8.39
N PRO A 310 -0.82 40.59 7.06
CA PRO A 310 0.10 39.86 6.22
C PRO A 310 1.56 40.03 6.67
N ILE A 311 2.32 38.93 6.73
CA ILE A 311 3.75 38.91 7.11
C ILE A 311 4.53 38.08 6.09
N GLU A 312 5.72 38.55 5.74
CA GLU A 312 6.70 37.78 4.97
C GLU A 312 7.79 37.26 5.92
N VAL A 313 8.15 35.99 5.80
CA VAL A 313 9.11 35.31 6.67
C VAL A 313 10.26 34.75 5.86
N ALA A 314 11.45 35.35 6.02
CA ALA A 314 12.68 34.95 5.33
C ALA A 314 13.53 33.90 6.08
N GLY A 315 13.33 33.75 7.39
CA GLY A 315 13.99 32.76 8.24
C GLY A 315 12.99 31.74 8.77
N ASP A 316 13.31 31.12 9.90
CA ASP A 316 12.42 30.18 10.58
C ASP A 316 11.59 30.87 11.67
N VAL A 317 10.36 30.41 11.86
CA VAL A 317 9.54 30.79 13.02
C VAL A 317 9.70 29.72 14.09
N ILE A 318 10.36 30.04 15.20
CA ILE A 318 10.68 29.07 16.25
C ILE A 318 9.83 29.40 17.48
N ILE A 319 8.88 28.53 17.79
CA ILE A 319 8.05 28.63 18.99
C ILE A 319 8.70 27.79 20.09
N GLU A 320 9.29 28.49 21.06
CA GLU A 320 9.99 27.90 22.19
C GLU A 320 9.01 27.31 23.23
N PRO A 321 9.48 26.46 24.17
CA PRO A 321 8.65 25.97 25.26
C PRO A 321 7.97 27.12 26.03
N GLY A 322 6.64 27.07 26.17
CA GLY A 322 5.82 28.13 26.78
C GLY A 322 5.44 29.28 25.83
N GLY A 323 6.04 29.34 24.64
CA GLY A 323 5.67 30.26 23.57
C GLY A 323 4.34 29.88 22.92
N GLN A 324 3.59 30.90 22.50
CA GLN A 324 2.32 30.74 21.80
C GLN A 324 2.23 31.73 20.65
N LEU A 325 2.06 31.24 19.42
CA LEU A 325 1.80 32.07 18.25
C LEU A 325 0.37 31.84 17.75
N THR A 326 -0.38 32.94 17.54
CA THR A 326 -1.68 32.92 16.90
C THR A 326 -1.62 33.66 15.56
N ILE A 327 -1.96 33.00 14.45
CA ILE A 327 -1.97 33.57 13.10
C ILE A 327 -3.42 33.65 12.62
N THR A 328 -3.86 34.83 12.16
CA THR A 328 -5.22 35.04 11.63
C THR A 328 -5.27 35.66 10.24
N ASP A 329 -4.12 35.91 9.62
CA ASP A 329 -3.99 36.49 8.28
C ASP A 329 -2.93 35.70 7.48
N GLU A 330 -2.57 36.17 6.29
CA GLU A 330 -1.57 35.54 5.43
C GLU A 330 -0.16 35.61 6.01
N VAL A 331 0.58 34.50 5.95
CA VAL A 331 2.02 34.46 6.19
C VAL A 331 2.69 33.78 5.01
N ALA A 332 3.58 34.52 4.37
CA ALA A 332 4.26 34.12 3.16
C ALA A 332 5.73 33.79 3.45
N PHE A 333 6.14 32.57 3.14
CA PHE A 333 7.46 32.04 3.48
C PHE A 333 8.42 32.02 2.28
N TYR A 334 9.69 32.31 2.52
CA TYR A 334 10.75 32.01 1.56
C TYR A 334 10.96 30.48 1.45
N PRO A 335 11.56 29.97 0.35
CA PRO A 335 11.56 28.53 0.05
C PRO A 335 12.23 27.64 1.09
N LYS A 336 13.19 28.17 1.85
CA LYS A 336 13.92 27.44 2.91
C LYS A 336 13.32 27.63 4.30
N SER A 337 12.36 28.54 4.44
CA SER A 337 11.73 28.88 5.71
C SER A 337 10.71 27.83 6.15
N LYS A 338 10.63 27.62 7.47
CA LYS A 338 9.65 26.77 8.14
C LYS A 338 9.14 27.38 9.44
N ILE A 339 8.09 26.77 9.98
CA ILE A 339 7.70 26.98 11.37
C ILE A 339 8.13 25.74 12.18
N ILE A 340 8.80 25.96 13.31
CA ILE A 340 9.19 24.93 14.27
C ILE A 340 8.41 25.16 15.57
N VAL A 341 7.58 24.18 15.93
CA VAL A 341 6.87 24.15 17.22
C VAL A 341 7.59 23.16 18.14
N LYS A 342 8.41 23.67 19.06
CA LYS A 342 9.16 22.84 20.01
C LYS A 342 8.23 22.23 21.08
N PRO A 343 8.67 21.17 21.80
CA PRO A 343 7.91 20.63 22.93
C PRO A 343 7.49 21.70 23.93
N GLY A 344 6.19 21.80 24.22
CA GLY A 344 5.61 22.83 25.10
C GLY A 344 5.28 24.16 24.41
N GLY A 345 5.66 24.34 23.14
CA GLY A 345 5.23 25.47 22.30
C GLY A 345 3.85 25.21 21.65
N LYS A 346 3.12 26.29 21.33
CA LYS A 346 1.77 26.22 20.76
C LYS A 346 1.61 27.12 19.53
N LEU A 347 1.11 26.57 18.43
CA LEU A 347 0.71 27.30 17.23
C LEU A 347 -0.79 27.19 17.00
N PHE A 348 -1.44 28.33 16.82
CA PHE A 348 -2.85 28.43 16.46
C PHE A 348 -2.97 29.19 15.13
N VAL A 349 -3.49 28.54 14.09
CA VAL A 349 -3.81 29.21 12.82
C VAL A 349 -5.33 29.24 12.69
N ASN A 350 -5.91 30.44 12.82
CA ASN A 350 -7.36 30.65 12.86
C ASN A 350 -7.76 31.55 11.70
N ARG A 351 -8.30 30.99 10.61
CA ARG A 351 -8.64 31.72 9.37
C ARG A 351 -7.45 32.29 8.60
N GLY A 352 -6.22 32.04 9.04
CA GLY A 352 -5.00 32.45 8.36
C GLY A 352 -4.59 31.52 7.21
N THR A 353 -3.73 32.03 6.33
CA THR A 353 -3.16 31.29 5.19
C THR A 353 -1.64 31.22 5.35
N LEU A 354 -1.07 30.03 5.34
CA LEU A 354 0.38 29.82 5.32
C LEU A 354 0.77 29.32 3.93
N THR A 355 1.65 30.05 3.26
CA THR A 355 1.96 29.80 1.85
C THR A 355 3.38 30.25 1.50
N ASN A 356 3.89 29.87 0.35
CA ASN A 356 5.14 30.43 -0.15
C ASN A 356 4.93 31.83 -0.73
N LEU A 357 5.98 32.63 -0.73
CA LEU A 357 5.97 33.98 -1.27
C LEU A 357 5.51 34.04 -2.73
N PRO A 358 4.63 34.98 -3.11
CA PRO A 358 4.17 35.14 -4.49
C PRO A 358 5.31 35.34 -5.49
N SER A 359 6.38 36.05 -5.12
CA SER A 359 7.57 36.23 -5.95
C SER A 359 8.35 34.93 -6.19
N CYS A 360 8.23 33.95 -5.29
CA CYS A 360 8.83 32.63 -5.41
C CYS A 360 7.88 31.62 -6.11
N ARG A 361 6.73 32.06 -6.66
CA ARG A 361 5.81 31.23 -7.44
C ARG A 361 5.98 31.49 -8.95
N PRO A 362 5.88 30.45 -9.80
CA PRO A 362 5.76 29.03 -9.50
C PRO A 362 7.18 28.41 -9.34
N GLY A 363 7.39 27.46 -8.41
CA GLY A 363 8.62 26.63 -8.41
C GLY A 363 9.31 26.42 -7.08
N HIS A 364 8.95 27.18 -6.04
CA HIS A 364 9.73 27.19 -4.81
C HIS A 364 8.82 27.07 -3.58
N PRO A 365 8.40 25.84 -3.21
CA PRO A 365 7.62 25.62 -2.00
C PRO A 365 8.43 25.97 -0.76
N TRP A 366 7.76 26.44 0.27
CA TRP A 366 8.36 26.60 1.60
C TRP A 366 8.40 25.25 2.32
N GLN A 367 9.17 25.12 3.40
CA GLN A 367 9.42 23.80 4.00
C GLN A 367 8.21 23.25 4.76
N GLY A 368 7.35 24.13 5.31
CA GLY A 368 6.15 23.76 6.05
C GLY A 368 6.29 23.88 7.57
N ILE A 369 5.47 23.14 8.32
CA ILE A 369 5.45 23.20 9.79
C ILE A 369 6.03 21.90 10.37
N GLU A 370 7.08 22.01 11.17
CA GLU A 370 7.58 20.92 12.00
C GLU A 370 7.03 21.06 13.43
N VAL A 371 6.31 20.05 13.89
CA VAL A 371 5.73 19.98 15.25
C VAL A 371 6.49 18.92 16.03
N TRP A 372 7.52 19.36 16.76
CA TRP A 372 8.44 18.46 17.43
C TRP A 372 7.82 17.88 18.70
N GLY A 373 7.98 16.57 18.88
CA GLY A 373 7.51 15.87 20.06
C GLY A 373 8.60 15.44 21.03
N ASN A 374 8.21 14.56 21.95
CA ASN A 374 9.04 13.80 22.86
C ASN A 374 8.50 12.36 22.86
N SER A 375 9.24 11.44 22.24
CA SER A 375 8.80 10.05 22.03
C SER A 375 8.64 9.26 23.33
N ALA A 376 9.24 9.71 24.44
CA ALA A 376 9.12 9.08 25.75
C ALA A 376 7.88 9.56 26.53
N ALA A 377 7.35 10.74 26.23
CA ALA A 377 6.26 11.39 26.96
C ALA A 377 4.89 11.18 26.28
N ASN A 378 3.81 11.45 27.01
CA ASN A 378 2.45 11.36 26.48
C ASN A 378 1.99 12.66 25.80
N GLN A 379 0.89 12.59 25.03
CA GLN A 379 0.27 13.73 24.35
C GLN A 379 -0.77 14.50 25.21
N TYR A 380 -1.02 14.09 26.45
CA TYR A 380 -2.02 14.76 27.29
C TYR A 380 -1.41 15.97 28.00
N PRO A 381 -2.20 17.04 28.19
CA PRO A 381 -1.72 18.19 28.94
C PRO A 381 -1.61 17.87 30.44
N ASP A 382 -0.70 18.57 31.12
CA ASP A 382 -0.69 18.64 32.59
C ASP A 382 -1.92 19.41 33.13
N ALA A 383 -2.05 19.49 34.46
CA ALA A 383 -3.14 20.22 35.11
C ALA A 383 -3.18 21.73 34.78
N ASN A 384 -2.10 22.28 34.22
CA ASN A 384 -1.98 23.68 33.82
C ASN A 384 -2.17 23.87 32.30
N GLY A 385 -2.46 22.82 31.53
CA GLY A 385 -2.63 22.90 30.09
C GLY A 385 -1.32 22.90 29.29
N ASN A 386 -0.18 22.52 29.90
CA ASN A 386 1.11 22.39 29.22
C ASN A 386 1.26 21.00 28.62
N TYR A 387 1.81 20.94 27.41
CA TYR A 387 2.06 19.68 26.70
C TYR A 387 3.55 19.36 26.72
N ASN A 388 3.88 18.06 26.79
CA ASN A 388 5.25 17.58 26.56
C ASN A 388 5.59 17.44 25.07
N GLN A 389 4.64 17.83 24.21
CA GLN A 389 4.71 17.77 22.75
C GLN A 389 4.55 19.19 22.20
N GLY A 390 5.02 19.43 20.99
CA GLY A 390 4.60 20.59 20.21
C GLY A 390 3.11 20.47 19.88
N TYR A 391 2.39 21.58 19.89
CA TYR A 391 0.94 21.61 19.69
C TYR A 391 0.56 22.54 18.54
N LEU A 392 -0.09 21.99 17.52
CA LEU A 392 -0.64 22.71 16.37
C LEU A 392 -2.16 22.58 16.32
N MET A 393 -2.85 23.72 16.23
CA MET A 393 -4.27 23.79 15.95
C MET A 393 -4.54 24.60 14.70
N LEU A 394 -5.24 24.00 13.74
CA LEU A 394 -5.70 24.62 12.50
C LEU A 394 -7.22 24.72 12.56
N ASN A 395 -7.75 25.93 12.46
CA ASN A 395 -9.19 26.16 12.45
C ASN A 395 -9.55 27.12 11.32
N ASN A 396 -10.26 26.59 10.32
CA ASN A 396 -10.58 27.33 9.11
C ASN A 396 -9.33 27.91 8.40
N ALA A 397 -8.18 27.24 8.54
CA ALA A 397 -6.89 27.69 8.05
C ALA A 397 -6.57 27.10 6.67
N THR A 398 -5.69 27.75 5.92
CA THR A 398 -5.15 27.21 4.66
C THR A 398 -3.65 27.03 4.79
N ILE A 399 -3.15 25.85 4.45
CA ILE A 399 -1.71 25.58 4.27
C ILE A 399 -1.50 25.14 2.83
N GLU A 400 -0.71 25.90 2.08
CA GLU A 400 -0.51 25.64 0.66
C GLU A 400 0.94 25.80 0.20
N ASN A 401 1.26 25.13 -0.91
CA ASN A 401 2.57 25.20 -1.58
C ASN A 401 3.76 24.88 -0.65
N ALA A 402 3.58 23.95 0.28
CA ALA A 402 4.64 23.47 1.17
C ALA A 402 5.28 22.16 0.66
N VAL A 403 6.52 21.91 1.05
CA VAL A 403 7.16 20.60 0.90
C VAL A 403 6.41 19.57 1.77
N CYS A 404 6.27 19.84 3.08
CA CYS A 404 5.41 19.05 3.96
C CYS A 404 4.59 20.00 4.81
N ALA A 405 3.29 20.14 4.54
CA ALA A 405 2.46 21.14 5.23
C ALA A 405 2.53 20.99 6.76
N VAL A 406 2.44 19.75 7.27
CA VAL A 406 2.64 19.46 8.68
C VAL A 406 3.43 18.16 8.85
N ASP A 407 4.55 18.26 9.56
CA ASP A 407 5.40 17.15 9.95
C ASP A 407 5.41 16.99 11.49
N LEU A 408 4.93 15.86 12.04
CA LEU A 408 4.70 15.68 13.49
C LEU A 408 5.92 15.15 14.25
N TRP A 409 7.11 15.47 13.75
CA TRP A 409 8.40 15.16 14.35
C TRP A 409 9.47 16.16 13.89
N LYS A 410 10.68 16.02 14.43
CA LYS A 410 11.87 16.65 13.87
C LYS A 410 12.49 15.67 12.86
N PRO A 411 12.61 16.05 11.57
CA PRO A 411 13.23 15.19 10.56
C PRO A 411 14.59 14.66 11.01
N ASN A 412 14.80 13.35 10.81
CA ASN A 412 16.01 12.59 11.17
C ASN A 412 16.29 12.47 12.68
N ASP A 413 15.30 12.71 13.55
CA ASP A 413 15.47 12.60 15.00
C ASP A 413 14.26 11.89 15.64
N PHE A 414 14.33 10.55 15.72
CA PHE A 414 13.26 9.70 16.29
C PHE A 414 13.01 9.94 17.79
N SER A 415 13.89 10.67 18.49
CA SER A 415 13.62 11.11 19.86
C SER A 415 12.56 12.22 19.95
N LYS A 416 12.24 12.84 18.80
CA LYS A 416 11.39 14.03 18.67
C LYS A 416 10.09 13.77 17.91
N THR A 417 9.55 12.56 17.99
CA THR A 417 8.24 12.20 17.41
C THR A 417 7.10 12.46 18.42
N GLY A 418 5.86 12.46 17.93
CA GLY A 418 4.66 12.58 18.79
C GLY A 418 4.01 13.96 18.85
N GLY A 419 4.40 14.88 17.95
CA GLY A 419 3.74 16.18 17.79
C GLY A 419 2.23 16.06 17.63
N ILE A 420 1.49 17.09 18.04
CA ILE A 420 0.02 17.08 18.06
C ILE A 420 -0.51 17.99 16.95
N LEU A 421 -1.36 17.44 16.08
CA LEU A 421 -2.17 18.19 15.12
C LEU A 421 -3.65 18.05 15.43
N LYS A 422 -4.34 19.19 15.55
CA LYS A 422 -5.81 19.28 15.59
C LYS A 422 -6.28 20.19 14.47
N ALA A 423 -6.73 19.61 13.36
CA ALA A 423 -7.22 20.35 12.21
C ALA A 423 -8.74 20.28 12.12
N THR A 424 -9.39 21.42 11.90
CA THR A 424 -10.84 21.53 11.69
C THR A 424 -11.16 22.53 10.60
N ASN A 425 -12.05 22.18 9.66
CA ASN A 425 -12.48 23.05 8.57
C ASN A 425 -11.33 23.64 7.73
N SER A 426 -10.19 22.95 7.64
CA SER A 426 -8.94 23.53 7.11
C SER A 426 -8.55 22.93 5.76
N HIS A 427 -7.77 23.66 4.97
CA HIS A 427 -7.42 23.30 3.60
C HIS A 427 -5.91 23.05 3.45
N PHE A 428 -5.55 21.93 2.84
CA PHE A 428 -4.20 21.54 2.47
C PHE A 428 -4.11 21.49 0.93
N ILE A 429 -3.54 22.52 0.32
CA ILE A 429 -3.61 22.71 -1.15
C ILE A 429 -2.21 22.68 -1.77
N ASN A 430 -2.01 21.86 -2.79
CA ASN A 430 -0.77 21.80 -3.59
C ASN A 430 0.50 21.62 -2.75
N ASN A 431 0.40 20.88 -1.67
CA ASN A 431 1.55 20.49 -0.85
C ASN A 431 2.13 19.17 -1.37
N THR A 432 3.45 19.02 -1.39
CA THR A 432 4.08 17.75 -1.83
C THR A 432 3.73 16.60 -0.88
N LYS A 433 3.51 16.92 0.40
CA LYS A 433 2.89 16.07 1.42
C LYS A 433 2.06 16.95 2.34
N SER A 434 0.88 16.50 2.76
CA SER A 434 0.00 17.29 3.62
C SER A 434 0.21 17.01 5.10
N ILE A 435 0.17 15.74 5.51
CA ILE A 435 0.36 15.32 6.89
C ILE A 435 1.35 14.17 6.91
N HIS A 436 2.41 14.31 7.70
CA HIS A 436 3.32 13.23 8.03
C HIS A 436 3.30 12.97 9.53
N ALA A 437 2.93 11.76 9.92
CA ALA A 437 2.78 11.37 11.30
C ALA A 437 3.27 9.95 11.51
N GLY A 438 4.23 9.74 12.41
CA GLY A 438 4.67 8.38 12.67
C GLY A 438 5.67 8.21 13.79
N TYR A 439 6.06 6.94 13.98
CA TYR A 439 7.11 6.50 14.89
C TYR A 439 6.85 6.94 16.34
N TYR A 440 5.61 6.80 16.79
CA TYR A 440 5.19 7.25 18.12
C TYR A 440 4.09 6.37 18.71
N THR A 441 4.29 5.96 19.97
CA THR A 441 3.29 5.26 20.78
C THR A 441 2.85 6.17 21.92
N ASN A 442 1.60 6.65 21.86
CA ASN A 442 1.06 7.45 22.95
C ASN A 442 0.88 6.61 24.22
N LYS A 443 0.92 7.26 25.39
CA LYS A 443 0.77 6.60 26.69
C LYS A 443 -0.29 7.30 27.52
N HIS A 444 -1.13 6.52 28.18
CA HIS A 444 -2.12 7.09 29.09
C HIS A 444 -1.41 7.72 30.32
N PRO A 445 -1.76 8.96 30.73
CA PRO A 445 -0.93 9.77 31.63
C PRO A 445 -0.87 9.23 33.07
N ILE A 446 -1.81 8.37 33.48
CA ILE A 446 -1.90 7.84 34.85
C ILE A 446 -1.24 6.46 35.00
N ASN A 447 -1.47 5.55 34.04
CA ASN A 447 -1.06 4.14 34.16
C ASN A 447 0.09 3.78 33.21
N GLY A 448 0.51 4.69 32.33
CA GLY A 448 1.62 4.50 31.38
C GLY A 448 1.35 3.49 30.27
N LYS A 449 0.15 2.92 30.17
CA LYS A 449 -0.20 1.94 29.13
C LYS A 449 -0.31 2.61 27.76
N PRO A 450 0.04 1.91 26.66
CA PRO A 450 -0.19 2.40 25.31
C PRO A 450 -1.65 2.82 25.09
N THR A 451 -1.85 3.91 24.35
CA THR A 451 -3.17 4.47 24.02
C THR A 451 -3.15 5.10 22.62
N THR A 452 -4.32 5.42 22.08
CA THR A 452 -4.47 6.09 20.79
C THR A 452 -3.81 7.48 20.74
N ASN A 453 -3.25 7.85 19.59
CA ASN A 453 -2.85 9.23 19.28
C ASN A 453 -4.08 10.15 19.33
N ILE A 454 -3.91 11.38 19.81
CA ILE A 454 -5.00 12.36 19.96
C ILE A 454 -5.16 13.30 18.75
N GLY A 455 -4.34 13.12 17.71
CA GLY A 455 -4.31 13.94 16.51
C GLY A 455 -5.43 13.59 15.53
N TYR A 456 -5.96 14.62 14.87
CA TYR A 456 -7.09 14.46 13.95
C TYR A 456 -7.17 15.55 12.88
N ALA A 457 -7.89 15.24 11.81
CA ALA A 457 -8.44 16.17 10.83
C ALA A 457 -9.97 15.99 10.72
N VAL A 458 -10.72 17.06 10.91
CA VAL A 458 -12.19 17.06 10.80
C VAL A 458 -12.61 18.10 9.76
N ASN A 459 -13.45 17.72 8.81
CA ASN A 459 -13.97 18.57 7.75
C ASN A 459 -12.86 19.31 6.99
N CYS A 460 -11.75 18.62 6.74
CA CYS A 460 -10.59 19.19 6.07
C CYS A 460 -10.53 18.78 4.59
N THR A 461 -10.00 19.66 3.75
CA THR A 461 -9.87 19.45 2.31
C THR A 461 -8.40 19.29 1.92
N PHE A 462 -8.08 18.26 1.16
CA PHE A 462 -6.76 17.93 0.65
C PHE A 462 -6.81 17.91 -0.88
N VAL A 463 -6.04 18.79 -1.52
CA VAL A 463 -6.15 19.03 -2.98
C VAL A 463 -4.78 19.07 -3.62
N ILE A 464 -4.63 18.33 -4.72
CA ILE A 464 -3.64 18.58 -5.77
C ILE A 464 -4.39 18.99 -7.03
N ASN A 465 -4.17 20.22 -7.48
CA ASN A 465 -4.80 20.76 -8.69
C ASN A 465 -3.76 21.25 -9.70
N GLN A 466 -4.22 21.88 -10.78
CA GLN A 466 -3.36 22.41 -11.87
C GLN A 466 -2.35 23.48 -11.41
N GLY A 467 -2.49 24.01 -10.19
CA GLY A 467 -1.53 24.91 -9.56
C GLY A 467 -0.38 24.20 -8.83
N TYR A 468 -0.39 22.86 -8.75
CA TYR A 468 0.72 22.12 -8.15
C TYR A 468 1.99 22.28 -8.98
N ASN A 469 3.12 22.48 -8.30
CA ASN A 469 4.40 22.71 -8.95
C ASN A 469 5.37 21.56 -8.71
N ALA A 470 5.78 20.93 -9.80
CA ALA A 470 6.60 19.72 -9.88
C ALA A 470 8.06 19.81 -9.35
N SER A 471 8.44 20.87 -8.61
CA SER A 471 9.78 20.95 -7.98
C SER A 471 10.11 19.76 -7.08
N LYS A 472 9.08 19.07 -6.57
CA LYS A 472 9.16 17.76 -5.93
C LYS A 472 8.00 16.90 -6.43
N THR A 473 8.16 15.58 -6.38
CA THR A 473 7.11 14.65 -6.78
C THR A 473 6.09 14.46 -5.65
N PHE A 474 4.81 14.66 -5.94
CA PHE A 474 3.72 14.29 -5.04
C PHE A 474 3.50 12.78 -5.07
N TYR A 475 3.56 12.16 -3.89
CA TYR A 475 3.24 10.75 -3.71
C TYR A 475 1.96 10.56 -2.90
N LYS A 476 1.77 11.32 -1.82
CA LYS A 476 0.60 11.15 -0.97
C LYS A 476 0.25 12.36 -0.11
N HIS A 477 -1.03 12.51 0.25
CA HIS A 477 -1.48 13.56 1.16
C HIS A 477 -1.12 13.23 2.61
N ALA A 478 -1.64 12.11 3.13
CA ALA A 478 -1.33 11.64 4.48
C ALA A 478 -0.38 10.45 4.44
N ASP A 479 0.68 10.52 5.25
CA ASP A 479 1.73 9.51 5.38
C ASP A 479 1.83 9.11 6.86
N LEU A 480 1.22 7.96 7.18
CA LEU A 480 1.12 7.44 8.55
C LEU A 480 2.04 6.23 8.69
N ALA A 481 2.94 6.25 9.67
CA ALA A 481 3.90 5.17 9.88
C ALA A 481 4.03 4.78 11.35
N GLN A 482 3.87 3.50 11.72
CA GLN A 482 4.11 3.00 13.08
C GLN A 482 3.44 3.86 14.18
N LEU A 483 2.15 4.09 13.99
CA LEU A 483 1.34 4.99 14.82
C LEU A 483 0.07 4.29 15.26
N ASN A 484 -0.24 4.30 16.55
CA ASN A 484 -1.54 3.80 17.02
C ASN A 484 -2.58 4.93 17.01
N GLY A 485 -3.23 5.14 15.87
CA GLY A 485 -4.35 6.06 15.72
C GLY A 485 -3.99 7.34 14.98
N PHE A 486 -4.91 7.80 14.15
CA PHE A 486 -5.06 9.15 13.63
C PHE A 486 -6.47 9.21 13.01
N SER A 487 -7.26 10.23 13.31
CA SER A 487 -8.65 10.27 12.84
C SER A 487 -8.85 11.27 11.71
N PHE A 488 -9.52 10.82 10.65
CA PHE A 488 -10.09 11.66 9.60
C PHE A 488 -11.61 11.59 9.70
N SER A 489 -12.28 12.74 9.69
CA SER A 489 -13.74 12.79 9.74
C SER A 489 -14.30 13.84 8.80
N GLY A 490 -15.19 13.45 7.88
CA GLY A 490 -15.79 14.37 6.90
C GLY A 490 -14.78 15.07 5.98
N CYS A 491 -13.65 14.43 5.69
CA CYS A 491 -12.57 15.02 4.91
C CYS A 491 -12.70 14.74 3.40
N ASP A 492 -12.26 15.69 2.59
CA ASP A 492 -12.29 15.61 1.13
C ASP A 492 -10.87 15.52 0.56
N PHE A 493 -10.57 14.46 -0.17
CA PHE A 493 -9.30 14.27 -0.87
C PHE A 493 -9.52 14.27 -2.38
N SER A 494 -8.77 15.10 -3.10
CA SER A 494 -8.89 15.17 -4.56
C SER A 494 -7.55 15.41 -5.26
N LEU A 495 -7.39 14.72 -6.38
CA LEU A 495 -6.30 14.86 -7.32
C LEU A 495 -6.85 15.14 -8.73
N ALA A 496 -6.45 16.27 -9.31
CA ALA A 496 -6.78 16.58 -10.70
C ALA A 496 -5.96 15.72 -11.68
N GLN A 497 -6.57 15.38 -12.82
CA GLN A 497 -5.87 14.63 -13.88
C GLN A 497 -4.82 15.49 -14.61
N GLY A 498 -3.76 14.84 -15.07
CA GLY A 498 -2.74 15.47 -15.92
C GLY A 498 -1.90 16.54 -15.23
N VAL A 499 -1.78 16.48 -13.90
CA VAL A 499 -0.94 17.39 -13.12
C VAL A 499 0.52 16.93 -13.19
N ASP A 500 1.42 17.82 -13.61
CA ASP A 500 2.85 17.53 -13.65
C ASP A 500 3.43 17.32 -12.25
N GLY A 501 4.45 16.45 -12.13
CA GLY A 501 5.11 16.17 -10.86
C GLY A 501 4.30 15.29 -9.90
N VAL A 502 3.25 14.62 -10.37
CA VAL A 502 2.49 13.64 -9.58
C VAL A 502 2.93 12.23 -9.94
N SER A 503 3.19 11.41 -8.91
CA SER A 503 3.49 9.99 -9.09
C SER A 503 2.31 9.24 -9.74
N PRO A 504 2.55 8.31 -10.69
CA PRO A 504 1.51 7.44 -11.22
C PRO A 504 0.83 6.56 -10.14
N TRP A 505 1.55 6.26 -9.05
CA TRP A 505 1.11 5.46 -7.89
C TRP A 505 0.86 6.37 -6.68
N ASN A 506 0.12 7.45 -6.89
CA ASN A 506 -0.22 8.42 -5.85
C ASN A 506 -1.31 7.89 -4.89
N ILE A 507 -1.30 8.39 -3.66
CA ILE A 507 -2.13 7.89 -2.57
C ILE A 507 -2.80 9.04 -1.81
N ALA A 508 -4.07 8.91 -1.41
CA ALA A 508 -4.66 9.92 -0.51
C ALA A 508 -4.17 9.71 0.94
N ILE A 509 -4.42 8.52 1.49
CA ILE A 509 -3.96 8.11 2.83
C ILE A 509 -3.09 6.86 2.71
N GLY A 510 -1.79 7.01 2.96
CA GLY A 510 -0.85 5.89 3.10
C GLY A 510 -0.63 5.54 4.56
N SER A 511 -0.84 4.28 4.92
CA SER A 511 -0.63 3.72 6.25
C SER A 511 0.32 2.52 6.19
N TYR A 512 1.39 2.62 6.98
CA TYR A 512 2.43 1.61 7.12
C TYR A 512 2.57 1.28 8.60
N ASP A 513 2.08 0.11 9.02
CA ASP A 513 2.06 -0.29 10.44
C ASP A 513 1.26 0.65 11.35
N ALA A 514 0.34 1.45 10.78
CA ALA A 514 -0.41 2.45 11.52
C ALA A 514 -1.90 2.12 11.61
N ALA A 515 -2.47 2.33 12.80
CA ALA A 515 -3.91 2.36 13.01
C ALA A 515 -4.45 3.75 12.68
N PHE A 516 -5.60 3.82 12.02
CA PHE A 516 -6.28 5.07 11.68
C PHE A 516 -7.78 4.83 11.49
N SER A 517 -8.57 5.90 11.54
CA SER A 517 -10.02 5.85 11.35
C SER A 517 -10.45 6.90 10.33
N VAL A 518 -11.36 6.52 9.44
CA VAL A 518 -12.01 7.40 8.46
C VAL A 518 -13.52 7.32 8.69
N THR A 519 -14.08 8.33 9.35
CA THR A 519 -15.48 8.33 9.80
C THR A 519 -16.26 9.49 9.22
N ALA A 520 -17.59 9.42 9.22
CA ALA A 520 -18.43 10.53 8.80
C ALA A 520 -19.15 11.14 10.01
N PRO A 521 -18.99 12.45 10.30
CA PRO A 521 -19.79 13.08 11.33
C PRO A 521 -21.26 13.15 10.89
N CYS A 522 -22.17 13.09 11.87
CA CYS A 522 -23.58 13.30 11.61
C CYS A 522 -23.82 14.76 11.22
N SER A 523 -24.44 15.00 10.06
CA SER A 523 -24.82 16.34 9.59
C SER A 523 -26.32 16.59 9.72
N GLY A 524 -27.13 15.55 9.90
CA GLY A 524 -28.58 15.65 10.10
C GLY A 524 -29.00 15.90 11.56
N ASP A 525 -30.21 16.44 11.74
CA ASP A 525 -30.76 16.79 13.06
C ASP A 525 -31.46 15.63 13.81
N MET A 526 -31.55 14.42 13.21
CA MET A 526 -32.28 13.28 13.77
C MET A 526 -31.36 12.24 14.43
N SER A 527 -31.88 11.48 15.40
CA SER A 527 -31.19 10.34 16.04
C SER A 527 -32.08 9.08 15.97
N PRO A 528 -31.61 7.93 15.43
CA PRO A 528 -30.30 7.73 14.81
C PRO A 528 -30.11 8.61 13.57
N CYS A 529 -28.85 8.95 13.29
CA CYS A 529 -28.49 9.94 12.29
C CYS A 529 -29.00 9.58 10.88
N ASN A 530 -29.66 10.54 10.23
CA ASN A 530 -30.30 10.38 8.93
C ASN A 530 -29.44 10.87 7.75
N GLU A 531 -28.50 11.78 8.01
CA GLU A 531 -27.61 12.38 7.01
C GLU A 531 -26.20 12.51 7.59
N TYR A 532 -25.20 12.14 6.81
CA TYR A 532 -23.80 12.12 7.23
C TYR A 532 -22.96 12.96 6.28
N ASP A 533 -21.99 13.69 6.83
CA ASP A 533 -20.95 14.38 6.08
C ASP A 533 -19.87 13.37 5.68
N ARG A 534 -20.03 12.76 4.51
CA ARG A 534 -19.21 11.62 4.08
C ARG A 534 -17.81 12.10 3.66
N ASN A 535 -16.79 11.29 3.92
CA ASN A 535 -15.46 11.56 3.37
C ASN A 535 -15.49 11.33 1.86
N THR A 536 -14.74 12.11 1.09
CA THR A 536 -14.61 11.91 -0.36
C THR A 536 -13.16 11.64 -0.76
N PHE A 537 -12.97 10.73 -1.74
CA PHE A 537 -11.67 10.41 -2.31
C PHE A 537 -11.79 10.37 -3.83
N THR A 538 -11.06 11.25 -4.53
CA THR A 538 -11.20 11.38 -5.98
C THR A 538 -9.87 11.44 -6.74
N GLY A 539 -9.73 10.58 -7.75
CA GLY A 539 -8.68 10.68 -8.77
C GLY A 539 -7.34 10.01 -8.43
N PHE A 540 -7.26 9.22 -7.36
CA PHE A 540 -6.02 8.60 -6.91
C PHE A 540 -5.74 7.24 -7.56
N TYR A 541 -4.47 6.82 -7.57
CA TYR A 541 -4.15 5.41 -7.83
C TYR A 541 -4.70 4.53 -6.71
N ALA A 542 -4.37 4.83 -5.45
CA ALA A 542 -5.00 4.21 -4.29
C ALA A 542 -5.55 5.29 -3.35
N ALA A 543 -6.85 5.32 -3.08
CA ALA A 543 -7.37 6.31 -2.14
C ALA A 543 -6.92 6.01 -0.71
N VAL A 544 -7.10 4.77 -0.23
CA VAL A 544 -6.55 4.30 1.04
C VAL A 544 -5.60 3.15 0.77
N TYR A 545 -4.37 3.25 1.27
CA TYR A 545 -3.34 2.23 1.13
C TYR A 545 -2.88 1.81 2.52
N ALA A 546 -3.18 0.58 2.94
CA ALA A 546 -2.90 0.09 4.29
C ALA A 546 -2.07 -1.19 4.24
N THR A 547 -0.92 -1.14 4.90
CA THR A 547 0.05 -2.25 4.96
C THR A 547 0.52 -2.46 6.39
N LYS A 548 0.95 -3.69 6.68
CA LYS A 548 1.42 -4.07 8.01
C LYS A 548 2.57 -5.07 7.94
N THR A 549 3.47 -4.98 8.91
CA THR A 549 4.49 -5.94 9.28
C THR A 549 4.13 -6.70 10.56
N PRO A 550 4.71 -7.89 10.82
CA PRO A 550 4.33 -8.74 11.94
C PRO A 550 4.48 -8.09 13.33
N ASP A 551 5.36 -7.09 13.46
CA ASP A 551 5.69 -6.41 14.73
C ASP A 551 4.64 -5.41 15.22
N TYR A 552 3.63 -5.06 14.41
CA TYR A 552 2.60 -4.10 14.78
C TYR A 552 1.20 -4.70 14.75
N ASN A 553 0.50 -4.76 15.89
CA ASN A 553 -0.87 -5.25 15.92
C ASN A 553 -1.92 -4.15 15.68
N THR A 554 -1.81 -3.42 14.57
CA THR A 554 -2.72 -2.32 14.18
C THR A 554 -3.81 -2.76 13.21
N THR A 555 -4.93 -2.03 13.22
CA THR A 555 -6.10 -2.19 12.34
C THR A 555 -6.65 -0.81 11.98
N PHE A 556 -7.51 -0.72 10.97
CA PHE A 556 -8.18 0.53 10.60
C PHE A 556 -9.69 0.37 10.40
N ASP A 557 -10.37 1.49 10.25
CA ASP A 557 -11.76 1.55 9.81
C ASP A 557 -11.98 2.64 8.75
N VAL A 558 -12.82 2.31 7.77
CA VAL A 558 -13.30 3.24 6.74
C VAL A 558 -14.82 3.11 6.67
N ILE A 559 -15.51 4.15 7.11
CA ILE A 559 -16.94 4.14 7.33
C ILE A 559 -17.57 5.32 6.60
N ARG A 560 -18.64 5.06 5.84
CA ARG A 560 -19.43 6.11 5.16
C ARG A 560 -18.58 7.06 4.32
N SER A 561 -17.80 6.49 3.40
CA SER A 561 -16.93 7.25 2.50
C SER A 561 -17.31 7.03 1.03
N ASP A 562 -17.06 8.03 0.20
CA ASP A 562 -17.33 8.03 -1.24
C ASP A 562 -16.03 8.07 -2.04
N PHE A 563 -15.81 7.02 -2.82
CA PHE A 563 -14.65 6.84 -3.68
C PHE A 563 -15.08 7.05 -5.12
N SER A 564 -14.46 8.02 -5.80
CA SER A 564 -14.80 8.37 -7.18
C SER A 564 -13.58 8.41 -8.08
N ASN A 565 -13.63 7.69 -9.20
CA ASN A 565 -12.59 7.71 -10.22
C ASN A 565 -11.17 7.39 -9.68
N ASN A 566 -11.08 6.54 -8.65
CA ASN A 566 -9.81 6.00 -8.18
C ASN A 566 -9.55 4.65 -8.87
N ALA A 567 -8.29 4.31 -9.13
CA ALA A 567 -7.94 3.00 -9.67
C ALA A 567 -8.18 1.89 -8.63
N ILE A 568 -7.80 2.16 -7.38
CA ILE A 568 -8.04 1.33 -6.21
C ILE A 568 -8.71 2.19 -5.13
N GLY A 569 -9.89 1.79 -4.66
CA GLY A 569 -10.53 2.45 -3.52
C GLY A 569 -9.76 2.22 -2.24
N ILE A 570 -9.63 0.96 -1.82
CA ILE A 570 -8.87 0.56 -0.63
C ILE A 570 -7.95 -0.60 -0.98
N TYR A 571 -6.65 -0.41 -0.78
CA TYR A 571 -5.62 -1.45 -0.88
C TYR A 571 -5.20 -1.92 0.50
N ILE A 572 -5.17 -3.23 0.72
CA ILE A 572 -4.91 -3.86 2.02
C ILE A 572 -3.91 -4.99 1.84
N ASN A 573 -2.86 -4.96 2.66
CA ASN A 573 -1.87 -6.01 2.65
C ASN A 573 -1.44 -6.41 4.06
N GLY A 574 -1.78 -7.64 4.47
CA GLY A 574 -1.41 -8.22 5.77
C GLY A 574 -2.12 -7.60 6.98
N VAL A 575 -3.00 -6.63 6.77
CA VAL A 575 -3.83 -6.05 7.84
C VAL A 575 -4.93 -7.04 8.21
N LYS A 576 -5.23 -7.12 9.51
CA LYS A 576 -6.26 -8.00 10.06
C LYS A 576 -7.26 -7.17 10.86
N ASN A 577 -8.49 -7.65 10.97
CA ASN A 577 -9.55 -7.08 11.82
C ASN A 577 -10.08 -5.69 11.39
N GLU A 578 -9.85 -5.28 10.14
CA GLU A 578 -10.32 -4.02 9.58
C GLU A 578 -11.84 -3.98 9.39
N ALA A 579 -12.41 -2.77 9.34
CA ALA A 579 -13.84 -2.57 9.13
C ALA A 579 -14.10 -1.58 7.99
N ILE A 580 -14.82 -2.02 6.95
CA ILE A 580 -15.18 -1.22 5.78
C ILE A 580 -16.70 -1.25 5.62
N LEU A 581 -17.34 -0.14 5.97
CA LEU A 581 -18.79 -0.10 6.19
C LEU A 581 -19.46 1.08 5.47
N PHE A 582 -20.57 0.83 4.79
CA PHE A 582 -21.42 1.87 4.20
C PHE A 582 -20.74 2.78 3.17
N CYS A 583 -19.70 2.31 2.50
CA CYS A 583 -18.94 3.06 1.51
C CYS A 583 -19.51 2.93 0.09
N ASN A 584 -19.35 3.95 -0.74
CA ASN A 584 -19.73 3.92 -2.15
C ASN A 584 -18.47 4.01 -3.02
N PHE A 585 -18.32 3.08 -3.96
CA PHE A 585 -17.18 2.99 -4.85
C PHE A 585 -17.63 3.16 -6.30
N HIS A 586 -17.13 4.21 -6.95
CA HIS A 586 -17.23 4.47 -8.38
C HIS A 586 -15.83 4.31 -8.99
N LEU A 587 -15.54 3.12 -9.50
CA LEU A 587 -14.18 2.71 -9.88
C LEU A 587 -13.74 3.45 -11.15
N GLY A 588 -12.56 4.09 -11.08
CA GLY A 588 -11.88 4.74 -12.20
C GLY A 588 -10.90 3.82 -12.91
N SER A 589 -10.35 4.24 -14.05
CA SER A 589 -9.38 3.44 -14.81
C SER A 589 -8.02 3.38 -14.12
N ASN A 590 -7.38 2.20 -14.12
CA ASN A 590 -6.03 2.01 -13.61
C ASN A 590 -4.98 2.31 -14.69
N ALA A 591 -4.28 3.43 -14.54
CA ALA A 591 -3.12 3.80 -15.35
C ALA A 591 -1.77 3.61 -14.62
N GLY A 592 -1.82 3.19 -13.35
CA GLY A 592 -0.64 2.99 -12.49
C GLY A 592 -0.11 1.56 -12.48
N ASP A 593 -0.71 0.62 -13.19
CA ASP A 593 -0.13 -0.71 -13.38
C ASP A 593 0.04 -0.98 -14.88
N ASP A 594 1.09 -1.70 -15.27
CA ASP A 594 1.25 -2.24 -16.62
C ASP A 594 1.24 -3.77 -16.56
N CYS A 595 0.06 -4.35 -16.77
CA CYS A 595 -0.12 -5.79 -16.77
C CYS A 595 0.16 -6.45 -18.13
N GLY A 596 0.73 -5.72 -19.10
CA GLY A 596 1.04 -6.22 -20.44
C GLY A 596 -0.19 -6.57 -21.30
N VAL A 597 -1.41 -6.24 -20.83
CA VAL A 597 -2.69 -6.53 -21.49
C VAL A 597 -3.67 -5.37 -21.31
N GLY A 598 -4.09 -4.73 -22.41
CA GLY A 598 -5.20 -3.76 -22.41
C GLY A 598 -5.14 -2.66 -21.34
N LEU A 599 -6.28 -2.35 -20.72
CA LEU A 599 -6.34 -1.53 -19.51
C LEU A 599 -6.08 -2.42 -18.29
N SER A 600 -5.22 -1.94 -17.38
CA SER A 600 -4.96 -2.61 -16.11
C SER A 600 -6.21 -2.64 -15.23
N PRO A 601 -6.34 -3.66 -14.36
CA PRO A 601 -7.55 -3.85 -13.57
C PRO A 601 -7.67 -2.82 -12.47
N SER A 602 -8.92 -2.45 -12.18
CA SER A 602 -9.30 -1.52 -11.11
C SER A 602 -10.07 -2.24 -10.03
N TYR A 603 -9.95 -1.76 -8.78
CA TYR A 603 -10.51 -2.42 -7.61
C TYR A 603 -11.29 -1.45 -6.72
N GLY A 604 -12.45 -1.87 -6.23
CA GLY A 604 -13.10 -1.19 -5.11
C GLY A 604 -12.30 -1.42 -3.84
N ILE A 605 -12.16 -2.69 -3.46
CA ILE A 605 -11.28 -3.16 -2.39
C ILE A 605 -10.37 -4.24 -2.96
N ASP A 606 -9.08 -4.13 -2.71
CA ASP A 606 -8.11 -5.16 -2.97
C ASP A 606 -7.40 -5.53 -1.67
N MET A 607 -7.56 -6.79 -1.24
CA MET A 607 -7.00 -7.27 0.01
C MET A 607 -6.19 -8.54 -0.20
N THR A 608 -5.03 -8.58 0.44
CA THR A 608 -4.15 -9.75 0.47
C THR A 608 -3.83 -10.14 1.90
N GLY A 609 -3.98 -11.42 2.23
CA GLY A 609 -3.63 -11.96 3.54
C GLY A 609 -4.44 -11.36 4.68
N SER A 610 -5.67 -10.89 4.45
CA SER A 610 -6.55 -10.35 5.50
C SER A 610 -7.44 -11.43 6.14
N THR A 611 -7.74 -11.28 7.44
CA THR A 611 -8.66 -12.14 8.21
C THR A 611 -9.30 -11.36 9.36
N GLY A 612 -10.47 -11.78 9.82
CA GLY A 612 -11.20 -11.13 10.92
C GLY A 612 -11.87 -9.82 10.53
N PHE A 613 -11.89 -9.50 9.24
CA PHE A 613 -12.40 -8.25 8.69
C PHE A 613 -13.93 -8.18 8.74
N VAL A 614 -14.47 -6.98 8.53
CA VAL A 614 -15.88 -6.75 8.23
C VAL A 614 -15.98 -5.89 6.99
N ILE A 615 -16.67 -6.41 5.97
CA ILE A 615 -16.95 -5.64 4.76
C ILE A 615 -18.45 -5.74 4.48
N GLU A 616 -19.17 -4.67 4.86
CA GLU A 616 -20.62 -4.70 4.88
C GLU A 616 -21.30 -3.40 4.39
N GLU A 617 -22.42 -3.58 3.67
CA GLU A 617 -23.28 -2.50 3.19
C GLU A 617 -22.58 -1.47 2.31
N ASN A 618 -21.57 -1.90 1.55
CA ASN A 618 -20.89 -1.09 0.56
C ASN A 618 -21.53 -1.23 -0.83
N THR A 619 -21.42 -0.21 -1.66
CA THR A 619 -21.87 -0.23 -3.07
C THR A 619 -20.68 -0.06 -4.02
N PHE A 620 -20.61 -0.88 -5.06
CA PHE A 620 -19.55 -0.88 -6.06
C PHE A 620 -20.13 -0.78 -7.46
N GLN A 621 -19.64 0.19 -8.24
CA GLN A 621 -19.98 0.36 -9.64
C GLN A 621 -18.86 1.07 -10.40
N ARG A 622 -18.90 1.05 -11.73
CA ARG A 622 -17.94 1.83 -12.53
C ARG A 622 -18.24 3.33 -12.41
N ALA A 623 -17.22 4.16 -12.51
CA ALA A 623 -17.41 5.60 -12.67
C ALA A 623 -17.96 5.91 -14.08
N ASP A 624 -18.84 6.90 -14.16
CA ASP A 624 -19.46 7.33 -15.41
C ASP A 624 -18.41 7.78 -16.44
N GLY A 625 -18.58 7.37 -17.70
CA GLY A 625 -17.71 7.76 -18.80
C GLY A 625 -16.35 7.04 -18.86
N THR A 626 -16.10 6.06 -17.98
CA THR A 626 -14.90 5.22 -18.05
C THR A 626 -14.94 4.26 -19.24
N ALA A 627 -13.76 3.97 -19.82
CA ALA A 627 -13.64 3.02 -20.92
C ALA A 627 -13.87 1.57 -20.42
N PRO A 628 -14.32 0.64 -21.29
CA PRO A 628 -14.36 -0.78 -20.96
C PRO A 628 -12.99 -1.30 -20.54
N GLY A 629 -12.90 -1.99 -19.42
CA GLY A 629 -11.66 -2.47 -18.76
C GLY A 629 -12.04 -3.47 -17.67
N ASP A 630 -11.08 -4.05 -16.93
CA ASP A 630 -11.40 -5.04 -15.88
C ASP A 630 -11.69 -4.33 -14.54
N TYR A 631 -12.97 -4.06 -14.24
CA TYR A 631 -13.39 -3.46 -12.98
C TYR A 631 -13.90 -4.53 -12.02
N THR A 632 -13.22 -4.67 -10.88
CA THR A 632 -13.54 -5.66 -9.85
C THR A 632 -14.00 -4.98 -8.56
N GLY A 633 -15.14 -5.39 -8.02
CA GLY A 633 -15.66 -4.82 -6.77
C GLY A 633 -14.73 -5.10 -5.60
N ILE A 634 -14.60 -6.38 -5.23
CA ILE A 634 -13.67 -6.84 -4.20
C ILE A 634 -12.78 -7.95 -4.74
N ARG A 635 -11.46 -7.82 -4.54
CA ARG A 635 -10.50 -8.91 -4.71
C ARG A 635 -9.95 -9.35 -3.34
N ALA A 636 -10.04 -10.63 -3.04
CA ALA A 636 -9.46 -11.25 -1.85
C ALA A 636 -8.42 -12.29 -2.28
N THR A 637 -7.18 -12.12 -1.85
CA THR A 637 -6.05 -12.95 -2.24
C THR A 637 -5.40 -13.57 -1.01
N GLN A 638 -5.30 -14.89 -0.96
CA GLN A 638 -4.66 -15.60 0.16
C GLN A 638 -5.18 -15.20 1.56
N CYS A 639 -6.46 -14.85 1.66
CA CYS A 639 -7.10 -14.52 2.93
C CYS A 639 -7.50 -15.82 3.63
N LEU A 640 -6.56 -16.41 4.38
CA LEU A 640 -6.65 -17.72 5.06
C LEU A 640 -7.65 -17.71 6.23
N SER A 641 -8.90 -17.37 5.95
CA SER A 641 -9.94 -17.14 6.93
C SER A 641 -10.47 -18.46 7.52
N ILE A 642 -10.71 -18.46 8.83
CA ILE A 642 -11.51 -19.51 9.47
C ILE A 642 -12.98 -19.28 9.10
N VAL A 643 -13.53 -18.10 9.40
CA VAL A 643 -14.85 -17.63 8.98
C VAL A 643 -14.81 -16.11 8.86
N ASP A 644 -14.95 -15.60 7.64
CA ASP A 644 -15.14 -14.17 7.35
C ASP A 644 -16.18 -14.04 6.22
N ASP A 645 -17.10 -13.10 6.38
CA ASP A 645 -18.20 -12.89 5.46
C ASP A 645 -18.04 -11.53 4.74
N ILE A 646 -18.07 -11.56 3.42
CA ILE A 646 -18.33 -10.37 2.59
C ILE A 646 -19.85 -10.27 2.46
N TYR A 647 -20.43 -9.32 3.19
CA TYR A 647 -21.84 -9.39 3.56
C TYR A 647 -22.64 -8.17 3.10
N LYS A 648 -23.80 -8.38 2.47
CA LYS A 648 -24.77 -7.31 2.17
C LYS A 648 -24.22 -6.13 1.36
N ASN A 649 -23.27 -6.38 0.47
CA ASN A 649 -22.74 -5.38 -0.46
C ASN A 649 -23.54 -5.38 -1.77
N SER A 650 -23.55 -4.26 -2.49
CA SER A 650 -24.22 -4.08 -3.77
C SER A 650 -23.20 -3.90 -4.90
N TYR A 651 -23.32 -4.68 -5.98
CA TYR A 651 -22.39 -4.69 -7.11
C TYR A 651 -23.13 -4.47 -8.42
N ILE A 652 -22.77 -3.43 -9.16
CA ILE A 652 -23.52 -2.98 -10.35
C ILE A 652 -22.58 -2.79 -11.54
N GLY A 653 -22.80 -3.57 -12.60
CA GLY A 653 -22.17 -3.34 -13.90
C GLY A 653 -20.68 -3.70 -13.98
N LEU A 654 -20.16 -4.59 -13.15
CA LEU A 654 -18.72 -4.90 -13.04
C LEU A 654 -18.29 -6.12 -13.87
N GLU A 655 -17.02 -6.21 -14.26
CA GLU A 655 -16.45 -7.43 -14.84
C GLU A 655 -16.46 -8.57 -13.83
N ARG A 656 -16.20 -8.24 -12.56
CA ARG A 656 -16.26 -9.17 -11.43
C ARG A 656 -16.81 -8.42 -10.23
N ALA A 657 -17.93 -8.85 -9.68
CA ALA A 657 -18.37 -8.31 -8.39
C ALA A 657 -17.37 -8.73 -7.30
N ASN A 658 -17.07 -10.03 -7.23
CA ASN A 658 -16.12 -10.60 -6.29
C ASN A 658 -15.10 -11.50 -6.99
N LEU A 659 -13.83 -11.34 -6.65
CA LEU A 659 -12.71 -12.17 -7.09
C LEU A 659 -12.00 -12.77 -5.88
N ALA A 660 -12.12 -14.08 -5.69
CA ALA A 660 -11.30 -14.84 -4.75
C ALA A 660 -10.12 -15.45 -5.51
N GLN A 661 -8.92 -15.03 -5.15
CA GLN A 661 -7.68 -15.49 -5.75
C GLN A 661 -6.89 -16.36 -4.76
N ASP A 662 -6.41 -17.50 -5.25
CA ASP A 662 -5.64 -18.48 -4.51
C ASP A 662 -6.42 -19.09 -3.31
N LEU A 663 -5.70 -19.59 -2.31
CA LEU A 663 -6.27 -20.23 -1.11
C LEU A 663 -6.91 -19.19 -0.18
N ASN A 664 -8.24 -19.14 -0.11
CA ASN A 664 -8.98 -18.29 0.85
C ASN A 664 -9.71 -19.12 1.92
N ARG A 665 -9.12 -20.26 2.29
CA ARG A 665 -9.49 -21.13 3.42
C ARG A 665 -8.34 -21.18 4.42
N ALA A 666 -8.64 -21.21 5.72
CA ALA A 666 -7.63 -21.49 6.74
C ALA A 666 -7.00 -22.88 6.60
N ASP A 667 -7.78 -23.84 6.07
CA ASP A 667 -7.32 -25.20 5.75
C ASP A 667 -7.93 -25.61 4.41
N TYR A 668 -7.07 -25.90 3.43
CA TYR A 668 -7.46 -26.25 2.07
C TYR A 668 -8.42 -27.46 2.01
N SER A 669 -8.19 -28.45 2.87
CA SER A 669 -8.97 -29.69 2.94
C SER A 669 -10.31 -29.53 3.66
N ASN A 670 -10.46 -28.46 4.46
CA ASN A 670 -11.63 -28.23 5.28
C ASN A 670 -12.57 -27.19 4.64
N GLY A 671 -13.55 -27.68 3.88
CA GLY A 671 -14.59 -26.86 3.24
C GLY A 671 -15.49 -26.07 4.19
N ALA A 672 -15.43 -26.32 5.51
CA ALA A 672 -16.15 -25.50 6.49
C ALA A 672 -15.50 -24.15 6.76
N THR A 673 -14.23 -23.96 6.36
CA THR A 673 -13.47 -22.71 6.56
C THR A 673 -13.43 -21.84 5.30
N GLY A 674 -13.10 -20.56 5.48
CA GLY A 674 -12.81 -19.63 4.40
C GLY A 674 -13.80 -18.48 4.26
N ILE A 675 -13.53 -17.62 3.26
CA ILE A 675 -14.37 -16.47 2.94
C ILE A 675 -15.71 -16.93 2.36
N SER A 676 -16.80 -16.30 2.80
CA SER A 676 -18.15 -16.47 2.24
C SER A 676 -18.71 -15.17 1.67
N TYR A 677 -19.59 -15.31 0.70
CA TYR A 677 -20.35 -14.22 0.11
C TYR A 677 -21.81 -14.41 0.44
N LEU A 678 -22.38 -13.53 1.28
CA LEU A 678 -23.73 -13.69 1.80
C LEU A 678 -24.51 -12.36 1.68
N CYS A 679 -25.80 -12.44 1.40
CA CYS A 679 -26.70 -11.30 1.27
C CYS A 679 -26.29 -10.21 0.25
N ASN A 680 -25.33 -10.50 -0.63
CA ASN A 680 -24.85 -9.54 -1.62
C ASN A 680 -25.86 -9.37 -2.76
N GLN A 681 -25.95 -8.16 -3.29
CA GLN A 681 -26.84 -7.82 -4.38
C GLN A 681 -26.06 -7.59 -5.66
N ASN A 682 -26.23 -8.46 -6.65
CA ASN A 682 -25.53 -8.37 -7.93
C ASN A 682 -26.47 -7.98 -9.06
N ARG A 683 -26.06 -7.03 -9.91
CA ARG A 683 -26.83 -6.56 -11.07
C ARG A 683 -25.89 -6.21 -12.22
N PHE A 684 -26.22 -6.67 -13.42
CA PHE A 684 -25.49 -6.35 -14.65
C PHE A 684 -23.99 -6.67 -14.63
N ASN A 685 -23.54 -7.56 -13.73
CA ASN A 685 -22.13 -7.96 -13.68
C ASN A 685 -21.86 -9.10 -14.67
N ARG A 686 -20.65 -9.15 -15.24
CA ARG A 686 -20.25 -10.31 -16.07
C ARG A 686 -20.09 -11.57 -15.22
N LEU A 687 -19.47 -11.42 -14.04
CA LEU A 687 -19.29 -12.48 -13.05
C LEU A 687 -19.68 -11.97 -11.66
N ASP A 688 -20.56 -12.67 -10.93
CA ASP A 688 -20.90 -12.28 -9.56
C ASP A 688 -19.83 -12.76 -8.56
N ILE A 689 -19.37 -14.00 -8.71
CA ILE A 689 -18.28 -14.59 -7.92
C ILE A 689 -17.33 -15.33 -8.86
N HIS A 690 -16.04 -15.00 -8.80
CA HIS A 690 -14.98 -15.68 -9.53
C HIS A 690 -13.92 -16.21 -8.56
N VAL A 691 -13.67 -17.52 -8.59
CA VAL A 691 -12.66 -18.21 -7.77
C VAL A 691 -11.58 -18.79 -8.68
N THR A 692 -10.33 -18.34 -8.54
CA THR A 692 -9.22 -18.68 -9.44
C THR A 692 -7.85 -18.65 -8.74
N GLY A 693 -6.79 -19.13 -9.39
CA GLY A 693 -5.43 -19.17 -8.84
C GLY A 693 -4.99 -20.53 -8.29
N ASN A 694 -3.87 -20.54 -7.56
CA ASN A 694 -3.30 -21.75 -6.96
C ASN A 694 -4.11 -22.16 -5.72
N GLN A 695 -4.52 -23.44 -5.63
CA GLN A 695 -5.42 -23.93 -4.57
C GLN A 695 -6.68 -23.07 -4.40
N ALA A 696 -7.16 -22.48 -5.50
CA ALA A 696 -8.31 -21.59 -5.55
C ALA A 696 -9.50 -22.17 -4.79
N SER A 697 -9.84 -21.53 -3.67
CA SER A 697 -10.89 -22.03 -2.80
C SER A 697 -11.46 -20.92 -1.93
N ILE A 698 -12.78 -20.96 -1.79
CA ILE A 698 -13.57 -20.17 -0.84
C ILE A 698 -14.32 -21.13 0.06
N ARG A 699 -15.12 -20.63 1.00
CA ARG A 699 -15.94 -21.50 1.82
C ARG A 699 -16.82 -22.42 0.99
N GLY A 700 -16.87 -23.69 1.36
CA GLY A 700 -17.58 -24.71 0.61
C GLY A 700 -19.08 -24.54 0.60
N ASN A 701 -19.68 -23.91 1.62
CA ASN A 701 -21.11 -23.64 1.67
C ASN A 701 -21.39 -22.14 1.68
N LEU A 702 -22.16 -21.67 0.70
CA LEU A 702 -22.75 -20.34 0.66
C LEU A 702 -24.21 -20.45 1.13
N GLY A 703 -24.43 -20.13 2.41
CA GLY A 703 -25.66 -20.48 3.14
C GLY A 703 -25.62 -21.91 3.71
N GLY A 704 -26.77 -22.44 4.10
CA GLY A 704 -26.95 -23.80 4.60
C GLY A 704 -28.41 -24.22 4.65
N LEU A 705 -28.68 -25.44 5.12
CA LEU A 705 -30.04 -26.01 5.15
C LEU A 705 -31.06 -25.18 5.95
N GLU A 706 -30.59 -24.46 6.97
CA GLU A 706 -31.43 -23.66 7.85
C GLU A 706 -31.58 -22.22 7.38
N VAL A 707 -30.66 -21.71 6.55
CA VAL A 707 -30.65 -20.33 6.08
C VAL A 707 -29.98 -20.23 4.71
N ALA A 708 -30.71 -19.72 3.73
CA ALA A 708 -30.20 -19.46 2.38
C ALA A 708 -29.04 -18.44 2.39
N SER A 709 -28.28 -18.38 1.31
CA SER A 709 -27.21 -17.38 1.15
C SER A 709 -27.74 -15.94 1.15
N GLY A 710 -28.98 -15.73 0.67
CA GLY A 710 -29.59 -14.40 0.54
C GLY A 710 -29.00 -13.55 -0.59
N ASN A 711 -28.09 -14.10 -1.41
CA ASN A 711 -27.49 -13.37 -2.53
C ASN A 711 -28.51 -13.21 -3.66
N THR A 712 -28.70 -11.98 -4.15
CA THR A 712 -29.38 -11.78 -5.44
C THR A 712 -28.33 -11.79 -6.55
N LEU A 713 -28.58 -12.58 -7.60
CA LEU A 713 -27.67 -12.81 -8.71
C LEU A 713 -28.01 -11.90 -9.89
N THR A 714 -27.02 -11.63 -10.74
CA THR A 714 -27.22 -10.87 -11.97
C THR A 714 -28.22 -11.59 -12.88
N ASP A 715 -29.04 -10.84 -13.62
CA ASP A 715 -29.91 -11.43 -14.64
C ASP A 715 -29.03 -12.17 -15.69
N PRO A 716 -29.30 -13.45 -16.00
CA PRO A 716 -28.51 -14.25 -16.94
C PRO A 716 -28.33 -13.63 -18.32
N ALA A 717 -29.18 -12.68 -18.73
CA ALA A 717 -29.00 -11.94 -19.98
C ALA A 717 -27.73 -11.06 -20.00
N PHE A 718 -27.14 -10.78 -18.84
CA PHE A 718 -25.95 -9.93 -18.69
C PHE A 718 -24.74 -10.65 -18.09
N ALA A 719 -24.94 -11.84 -17.50
CA ALA A 719 -23.89 -12.61 -16.87
C ALA A 719 -23.29 -13.67 -17.82
N GLU A 720 -21.97 -13.84 -17.78
CA GLU A 720 -21.32 -15.01 -18.37
C GLU A 720 -21.38 -16.22 -17.42
N ALA A 721 -21.27 -15.97 -16.12
CA ALA A 721 -21.57 -16.91 -15.06
C ALA A 721 -21.93 -16.14 -13.79
N HIS A 722 -22.89 -16.62 -13.02
CA HIS A 722 -23.12 -16.11 -11.66
C HIS A 722 -21.93 -16.52 -10.78
N ILE A 723 -21.56 -17.80 -10.80
CA ILE A 723 -20.41 -18.32 -10.04
C ILE A 723 -19.49 -19.08 -10.98
N LEU A 724 -18.28 -18.55 -11.17
CA LEU A 724 -17.19 -19.20 -11.88
C LEU A 724 -16.15 -19.70 -10.87
N ASN A 725 -16.21 -20.98 -10.54
CA ASN A 725 -15.21 -21.68 -9.76
C ASN A 725 -14.24 -22.43 -10.69
N GLN A 726 -12.97 -22.02 -10.72
CA GLN A 726 -11.88 -22.69 -11.44
C GLN A 726 -11.03 -23.57 -10.52
N GLY A 727 -11.35 -23.62 -9.22
CA GLY A 727 -10.79 -24.58 -8.28
C GLY A 727 -11.41 -25.98 -8.44
N VAL A 728 -10.86 -26.93 -7.69
CA VAL A 728 -11.35 -28.34 -7.62
C VAL A 728 -12.20 -28.61 -6.38
N GLN A 729 -12.40 -27.59 -5.54
CA GLN A 729 -13.16 -27.69 -4.30
C GLN A 729 -14.63 -27.34 -4.56
N ASP A 730 -15.54 -28.10 -3.95
CA ASP A 730 -16.98 -27.89 -4.10
C ASP A 730 -17.45 -26.57 -3.47
N VAL A 731 -18.37 -25.90 -4.16
CA VAL A 731 -19.11 -24.72 -3.70
C VAL A 731 -20.60 -25.04 -3.77
N ASN A 732 -21.19 -25.31 -2.61
CA ASN A 732 -22.61 -25.56 -2.41
C ASN A 732 -23.33 -24.23 -2.19
N TYR A 733 -24.23 -23.86 -3.10
CA TYR A 733 -24.96 -22.61 -3.07
C TYR A 733 -26.41 -22.83 -2.65
N TYR A 734 -26.72 -22.49 -1.40
CA TYR A 734 -28.06 -22.61 -0.83
C TYR A 734 -28.86 -21.34 -1.15
N PHE A 735 -30.04 -21.49 -1.76
CA PHE A 735 -30.86 -20.35 -2.17
C PHE A 735 -32.34 -20.56 -1.89
N TYR A 736 -33.06 -19.46 -1.62
CA TYR A 736 -34.50 -19.53 -1.40
C TYR A 736 -35.24 -19.61 -2.75
N GLN A 737 -35.64 -20.82 -3.14
CA GLN A 737 -36.21 -21.13 -4.46
C GLN A 737 -37.42 -20.25 -4.87
N PRO A 738 -38.31 -19.81 -3.95
CA PRO A 738 -39.39 -18.89 -4.29
C PRO A 738 -38.93 -17.50 -4.73
N ASN A 739 -37.70 -17.08 -4.40
CA ASN A 739 -37.13 -15.83 -4.89
C ASN A 739 -36.36 -16.08 -6.19
N GLU A 740 -36.89 -15.61 -7.32
CA GLU A 740 -36.29 -15.86 -8.63
C GLU A 740 -34.90 -15.23 -8.79
N ASN A 741 -34.65 -14.12 -8.09
CA ASN A 741 -33.37 -13.42 -8.15
C ASN A 741 -32.24 -14.15 -7.42
N GLU A 742 -32.53 -15.16 -6.59
CA GLU A 742 -31.49 -15.98 -5.94
C GLU A 742 -31.15 -17.24 -6.75
N ARG A 743 -31.90 -17.55 -7.82
CA ARG A 743 -31.75 -18.80 -8.56
C ARG A 743 -30.44 -18.84 -9.34
N LEU A 744 -29.62 -19.84 -9.05
CA LEU A 744 -28.37 -20.07 -9.77
C LEU A 744 -28.65 -20.74 -11.13
N ILE A 745 -28.31 -20.05 -12.22
CA ILE A 745 -28.60 -20.49 -13.60
C ILE A 745 -27.30 -20.75 -14.37
N GLU A 746 -26.40 -19.76 -14.41
CA GLU A 746 -25.11 -19.85 -15.12
C GLU A 746 -23.96 -20.10 -14.13
N TYR A 747 -23.32 -21.27 -14.18
CA TYR A 747 -22.24 -21.65 -13.25
C TYR A 747 -21.27 -22.69 -13.83
N SER A 748 -20.07 -22.79 -13.23
CA SER A 748 -19.03 -23.73 -13.66
C SER A 748 -19.11 -25.11 -12.99
N THR A 749 -18.18 -26.00 -13.33
CA THR A 749 -17.90 -27.23 -12.56
C THR A 749 -17.60 -26.94 -11.09
N TYR A 750 -17.90 -27.91 -10.21
CA TYR A 750 -17.71 -27.80 -8.74
C TYR A 750 -18.55 -26.70 -8.07
N VAL A 751 -19.61 -26.23 -8.73
CA VAL A 751 -20.65 -25.39 -8.12
C VAL A 751 -21.97 -26.16 -8.14
N TYR A 752 -22.65 -26.24 -7.00
CA TYR A 752 -23.84 -27.05 -6.82
C TYR A 752 -24.99 -26.23 -6.21
N PRO A 753 -26.11 -26.03 -6.93
CA PRO A 753 -27.27 -25.32 -6.41
C PRO A 753 -28.14 -26.18 -5.49
N TYR A 754 -28.47 -25.67 -4.30
CA TYR A 754 -29.36 -26.29 -3.31
C TYR A 754 -30.61 -25.42 -3.08
N PRO A 755 -31.75 -25.75 -3.70
CA PRO A 755 -32.99 -25.00 -3.54
C PRO A 755 -33.66 -25.27 -2.19
N LEU A 756 -33.94 -24.20 -1.44
CA LEU A 756 -34.74 -24.24 -0.22
C LEU A 756 -36.14 -23.68 -0.48
N THR A 757 -37.17 -24.43 -0.10
CA THR A 757 -38.58 -24.11 -0.44
C THR A 757 -39.39 -23.56 0.73
N ILE A 758 -38.87 -23.68 1.95
CA ILE A 758 -39.60 -23.35 3.18
C ILE A 758 -39.30 -21.90 3.58
N SER A 759 -40.31 -21.11 3.91
CA SER A 759 -40.15 -19.68 4.19
C SER A 759 -39.17 -19.34 5.32
N GLN A 760 -39.04 -20.22 6.32
CA GLN A 760 -38.15 -20.04 7.48
C GLN A 760 -36.67 -20.10 7.11
N THR A 761 -36.32 -20.69 5.97
CA THR A 761 -34.94 -20.74 5.50
C THR A 761 -34.55 -19.50 4.70
N ARG A 762 -35.47 -18.55 4.51
CA ARG A 762 -35.17 -17.28 3.86
C ARG A 762 -34.19 -16.49 4.73
N ASN A 763 -33.12 -16.03 4.13
CA ASN A 763 -32.23 -15.09 4.79
C ASN A 763 -32.87 -13.68 4.80
N GLU A 764 -33.05 -13.11 5.99
CA GLU A 764 -33.60 -11.76 6.13
C GLU A 764 -32.59 -10.66 5.80
N CYS A 765 -31.30 -11.00 5.71
CA CYS A 765 -30.21 -10.08 5.42
C CYS A 765 -30.20 -8.86 6.36
N LEU A 766 -30.33 -9.14 7.65
CA LEU A 766 -30.28 -8.13 8.72
C LEU A 766 -28.92 -7.43 8.70
N SER A 767 -28.90 -6.11 8.86
CA SER A 767 -27.63 -5.39 9.02
C SER A 767 -27.06 -5.69 10.41
N HIS A 768 -25.74 -5.89 10.49
CA HIS A 768 -25.04 -6.00 11.77
C HIS A 768 -24.74 -4.61 12.37
N TYR A 769 -24.46 -3.61 11.51
CA TYR A 769 -23.93 -2.29 11.90
C TYR A 769 -24.85 -1.10 11.60
N GLY A 770 -26.04 -1.31 11.02
CA GLY A 770 -26.91 -0.28 10.47
C GLY A 770 -28.38 -0.44 10.87
N GLY A 771 -29.03 0.68 11.23
CA GLY A 771 -30.47 0.75 11.44
C GLY A 771 -31.02 2.18 11.37
N SER A 772 -31.73 2.51 10.30
CA SER A 772 -32.53 3.74 10.16
C SER A 772 -34.03 3.52 10.43
N THR A 773 -34.44 2.34 10.91
CA THR A 773 -35.84 2.09 11.28
C THR A 773 -35.97 1.18 12.50
N GLY A 774 -36.09 1.77 13.69
CA GLY A 774 -36.98 1.27 14.74
C GLY A 774 -36.80 -0.16 15.29
N GLY A 775 -35.60 -0.73 15.25
CA GLY A 775 -35.24 -1.96 15.96
C GLY A 775 -33.73 -1.99 16.16
N ASN A 776 -33.28 -2.22 17.41
CA ASN A 776 -31.90 -2.22 17.89
C ASN A 776 -30.81 -2.47 16.82
N THR A 777 -29.83 -1.56 16.70
CA THR A 777 -28.48 -1.96 16.27
C THR A 777 -27.99 -3.05 17.21
N THR A 778 -27.49 -4.19 16.71
CA THR A 778 -26.98 -5.26 17.59
C THR A 778 -25.49 -5.14 17.91
N GLU A 779 -24.66 -4.55 17.04
CA GLU A 779 -23.19 -4.48 17.27
C GLU A 779 -22.59 -3.10 16.93
N GLY A 780 -21.94 -2.47 17.90
CA GLY A 780 -20.99 -1.36 17.66
C GLY A 780 -19.58 -1.91 17.40
N LEU A 781 -18.74 -1.17 16.67
CA LEU A 781 -17.34 -1.56 16.46
C LEU A 781 -16.52 -1.59 17.77
N VAL A 782 -16.92 -0.76 18.74
CA VAL A 782 -16.44 -0.82 20.13
C VAL A 782 -17.65 -1.17 20.99
N LEU A 783 -17.56 -2.30 21.68
CA LEU A 783 -18.59 -2.80 22.58
C LEU A 783 -18.41 -2.20 23.97
N ASP A 784 -19.53 -1.92 24.65
CA ASP A 784 -19.52 -1.64 26.07
C ASP A 784 -19.37 -2.95 26.89
N ALA A 785 -19.28 -2.83 28.22
CA ALA A 785 -19.10 -3.98 29.09
C ALA A 785 -20.24 -5.03 28.98
N ALA A 786 -21.47 -4.59 28.70
CA ALA A 786 -22.61 -5.50 28.55
C ALA A 786 -22.54 -6.24 27.21
N GLY A 787 -22.21 -5.54 26.12
CA GLY A 787 -21.99 -6.13 24.80
C GLY A 787 -20.82 -7.13 24.80
N MET A 788 -19.72 -6.81 25.48
CA MET A 788 -18.59 -7.73 25.66
C MET A 788 -19.01 -9.02 26.38
N GLN A 789 -19.78 -8.91 27.47
CA GLN A 789 -20.29 -10.08 28.19
C GLN A 789 -21.27 -10.89 27.34
N GLN A 790 -22.18 -10.23 26.62
CA GLN A 790 -23.13 -10.90 25.73
C GLN A 790 -22.40 -11.73 24.67
N LYS A 791 -21.38 -11.18 24.01
CA LYS A 791 -20.59 -11.93 23.02
C LYS A 791 -19.80 -13.08 23.64
N ALA A 792 -19.31 -12.93 24.87
CA ALA A 792 -18.66 -14.01 25.59
C ALA A 792 -19.63 -15.17 25.94
N ASP A 793 -20.88 -14.83 26.30
CA ASP A 793 -21.93 -15.80 26.58
C ASP A 793 -22.38 -16.51 25.28
N GLU A 794 -22.55 -15.76 24.19
CA GLU A 794 -22.83 -16.31 22.84
C GLU A 794 -21.74 -17.31 22.42
N TYR A 795 -20.46 -16.94 22.56
CA TYR A 795 -19.34 -17.84 22.31
C TYR A 795 -19.46 -19.13 23.11
N SER A 796 -19.70 -19.02 24.43
CA SER A 796 -19.79 -20.19 25.32
C SER A 796 -20.96 -21.10 24.96
N GLN A 797 -22.09 -20.53 24.59
CA GLN A 797 -23.26 -21.27 24.11
C GLN A 797 -22.96 -22.01 22.81
N TYR A 798 -22.37 -21.32 21.81
CA TYR A 798 -22.01 -21.93 20.54
C TYR A 798 -20.97 -23.05 20.69
N VAL A 799 -20.01 -22.93 21.60
CA VAL A 799 -19.07 -24.01 21.93
C VAL A 799 -19.80 -25.22 22.52
N SER A 800 -20.74 -25.00 23.45
CA SER A 800 -21.55 -26.08 24.04
C SER A 800 -22.39 -26.79 22.99
N ASP A 801 -23.07 -26.04 22.13
CA ASP A 801 -23.92 -26.59 21.07
C ASP A 801 -23.10 -27.35 20.03
N TYR A 802 -21.96 -26.79 19.60
CA TYR A 802 -21.02 -27.48 18.73
C TYR A 802 -20.56 -28.82 19.32
N ASN A 803 -20.10 -28.83 20.57
CA ASN A 803 -19.60 -30.04 21.22
C ASN A 803 -20.68 -31.11 21.37
N THR A 804 -21.92 -30.68 21.62
CA THR A 804 -23.08 -31.59 21.72
C THR A 804 -23.36 -32.27 20.39
N VAL A 805 -23.44 -31.50 19.29
CA VAL A 805 -23.68 -32.06 17.95
C VAL A 805 -22.48 -32.88 17.46
N ALA A 806 -21.25 -32.42 17.70
CA ALA A 806 -20.03 -33.13 17.35
C ALA A 806 -19.95 -34.51 18.04
N SER A 807 -20.31 -34.57 19.33
CA SER A 807 -20.35 -35.83 20.08
C SER A 807 -21.40 -36.79 19.52
N LEU A 808 -22.59 -36.29 19.16
CA LEU A 808 -23.63 -37.09 18.52
C LEU A 808 -23.18 -37.61 17.14
N TYR A 809 -22.59 -36.73 16.32
CA TYR A 809 -22.04 -37.10 15.03
C TYR A 809 -20.98 -38.20 15.15
N GLN A 810 -20.06 -38.10 16.11
CA GLN A 810 -19.05 -39.13 16.37
C GLN A 810 -19.66 -40.46 16.83
N GLN A 811 -20.70 -40.43 17.68
CA GLN A 811 -21.38 -41.64 18.14
C GLN A 811 -22.13 -42.37 17.02
N LEU A 812 -22.67 -41.63 16.05
CA LEU A 812 -23.38 -42.19 14.91
C LEU A 812 -22.42 -42.67 13.82
N THR A 813 -21.30 -41.98 13.64
CA THR A 813 -20.28 -42.33 12.63
C THR A 813 -19.79 -43.75 12.87
N ASP A 814 -19.97 -44.60 11.86
CA ASP A 814 -19.62 -46.04 11.90
C ASP A 814 -20.18 -46.80 13.11
N GLY A 815 -21.30 -46.36 13.69
CA GLY A 815 -21.86 -46.96 14.92
C GLY A 815 -20.99 -46.72 16.17
N GLY A 816 -20.19 -45.66 16.18
CA GLY A 816 -19.39 -45.20 17.31
C GLY A 816 -17.96 -45.75 17.34
N SER A 817 -17.61 -46.68 16.45
CA SER A 817 -16.23 -47.19 16.32
C SER A 817 -15.97 -47.71 14.90
N THR A 818 -15.22 -46.92 14.13
CA THR A 818 -14.72 -47.30 12.79
C THR A 818 -13.98 -48.63 12.82
N GLU A 819 -13.07 -48.83 13.78
CA GLU A 819 -12.26 -50.05 13.88
C GLU A 819 -13.10 -51.30 14.21
N THR A 820 -14.09 -51.15 15.09
CA THR A 820 -15.02 -52.25 15.40
C THR A 820 -15.82 -52.63 14.16
N THR A 821 -16.34 -51.64 13.43
CA THR A 821 -17.13 -51.87 12.21
C THR A 821 -16.29 -52.48 11.09
N LYS A 822 -15.04 -52.03 10.90
CA LYS A 822 -14.09 -52.67 9.96
C LYS A 822 -13.83 -54.13 10.33
N THR A 823 -13.54 -54.41 11.61
CA THR A 823 -13.31 -55.78 12.09
C THR A 823 -14.51 -56.68 11.80
N VAL A 824 -15.74 -56.18 11.99
CA VAL A 824 -16.96 -56.92 11.67
C VAL A 824 -17.03 -57.25 10.18
N ILE A 825 -16.74 -56.28 9.29
CA ILE A 825 -16.72 -56.52 7.83
C ILE A 825 -15.65 -57.55 7.45
N GLU A 826 -14.42 -57.39 7.94
CA GLU A 826 -13.28 -58.23 7.58
C GLU A 826 -13.45 -59.69 8.03
N THR A 827 -14.05 -59.90 9.20
CA THR A 827 -14.24 -61.24 9.78
C THR A 827 -15.49 -61.97 9.31
N SER A 828 -16.44 -61.25 8.69
CA SER A 828 -17.69 -61.82 8.17
C SER A 828 -17.47 -62.88 7.10
N GLN A 829 -18.27 -63.94 7.14
CA GLN A 829 -18.27 -65.03 6.15
C GLN A 829 -19.49 -64.93 5.21
N PRO A 830 -19.52 -65.64 4.06
CA PRO A 830 -20.62 -65.54 3.10
C PRO A 830 -22.02 -65.80 3.68
N ASP A 831 -22.13 -66.68 4.69
CA ASP A 831 -23.40 -66.99 5.38
C ASP A 831 -23.90 -65.80 6.23
N ASP A 832 -23.00 -64.88 6.62
CA ASP A 832 -23.32 -63.70 7.43
C ASP A 832 -23.79 -62.50 6.58
N MET A 833 -23.86 -62.62 5.25
CA MET A 833 -24.12 -61.50 4.33
C MET A 833 -25.34 -60.66 4.73
N TRP A 834 -26.48 -61.29 5.05
CA TRP A 834 -27.69 -60.58 5.43
C TRP A 834 -27.55 -59.83 6.76
N ILE A 835 -26.81 -60.41 7.71
CA ILE A 835 -26.54 -59.79 9.02
C ILE A 835 -25.63 -58.59 8.82
N LEU A 836 -24.57 -58.73 8.03
CA LEU A 836 -23.64 -57.65 7.72
C LEU A 836 -24.33 -56.52 6.96
N ARG A 837 -25.16 -56.85 5.97
CA ARG A 837 -25.95 -55.87 5.21
C ARG A 837 -26.87 -55.07 6.14
N ASP A 838 -27.64 -55.74 7.00
CA ASP A 838 -28.59 -55.07 7.89
C ASP A 838 -27.88 -54.20 8.94
N ASP A 839 -26.72 -54.65 9.43
CA ASP A 839 -25.88 -53.88 10.34
C ASP A 839 -25.34 -52.59 9.68
N LEU A 840 -24.78 -52.69 8.47
CA LEU A 840 -24.26 -51.54 7.73
C LEU A 840 -25.38 -50.57 7.32
N LEU A 841 -26.51 -51.06 6.84
CA LEU A 841 -27.68 -50.22 6.53
C LEU A 841 -28.28 -49.57 7.78
N GLY A 842 -28.22 -50.23 8.94
CA GLY A 842 -28.64 -49.65 10.21
C GLY A 842 -27.73 -48.51 10.71
N LYS A 843 -26.47 -48.51 10.27
CA LYS A 843 -25.50 -47.43 10.53
C LYS A 843 -25.55 -46.32 9.48
N SER A 844 -26.06 -46.57 8.28
CA SER A 844 -26.30 -45.55 7.25
C SER A 844 -27.28 -44.47 7.75
N PRO A 845 -27.12 -43.19 7.39
CA PRO A 845 -26.17 -42.62 6.41
C PRO A 845 -24.80 -42.25 7.00
N TYR A 846 -24.42 -42.78 8.16
CA TYR A 846 -23.25 -42.34 8.92
C TYR A 846 -21.99 -43.20 8.72
N LEU A 847 -21.99 -44.10 7.73
CA LEU A 847 -20.76 -44.82 7.39
C LEU A 847 -19.73 -43.82 6.85
N SER A 848 -18.47 -43.99 7.26
CA SER A 848 -17.33 -43.22 6.77
C SER A 848 -16.83 -43.79 5.44
N GLN A 849 -16.15 -42.94 4.66
CA GLN A 849 -15.42 -43.39 3.46
C GLN A 849 -14.55 -44.62 3.74
N GLU A 850 -13.83 -44.66 4.85
CA GLU A 850 -12.95 -45.78 5.20
C GLU A 850 -13.73 -47.10 5.34
N VAL A 851 -14.86 -47.09 6.07
CA VAL A 851 -15.72 -48.27 6.23
C VAL A 851 -16.34 -48.67 4.89
N LEU A 852 -16.76 -47.71 4.06
CA LEU A 852 -17.33 -47.98 2.75
C LEU A 852 -16.30 -48.59 1.78
N MET A 853 -15.04 -48.18 1.84
CA MET A 853 -13.96 -48.78 1.06
C MET A 853 -13.70 -50.23 1.49
N VAL A 854 -13.64 -50.50 2.81
CA VAL A 854 -13.46 -51.87 3.33
C VAL A 854 -14.66 -52.75 3.00
N ALA A 855 -15.89 -52.24 3.08
CA ALA A 855 -17.08 -52.94 2.63
C ALA A 855 -17.05 -53.23 1.13
N ALA A 856 -16.51 -52.30 0.32
CA ALA A 856 -16.39 -52.49 -1.12
C ALA A 856 -15.38 -53.58 -1.52
N ASP A 857 -14.39 -53.87 -0.68
CA ASP A 857 -13.40 -54.93 -0.91
C ASP A 857 -13.88 -56.32 -0.52
N LYS A 858 -14.91 -56.42 0.34
CA LYS A 858 -15.46 -57.69 0.84
C LYS A 858 -16.40 -58.36 -0.18
N THR A 859 -15.93 -58.52 -1.42
CA THR A 859 -16.72 -59.02 -2.57
C THR A 859 -17.14 -60.49 -2.42
N ASP A 860 -16.44 -61.26 -1.58
CA ASP A 860 -16.78 -62.64 -1.23
C ASP A 860 -18.04 -62.74 -0.35
N VAL A 861 -18.41 -61.67 0.35
CA VAL A 861 -19.59 -61.60 1.23
C VAL A 861 -20.64 -60.63 0.71
N LEU A 862 -20.26 -59.47 0.16
CA LEU A 862 -21.18 -58.43 -0.30
C LEU A 862 -21.21 -58.39 -1.85
N PRO A 863 -22.23 -59.00 -2.50
CA PRO A 863 -22.41 -58.88 -3.94
C PRO A 863 -22.63 -57.42 -4.36
N GLU A 864 -22.27 -57.07 -5.60
CA GLU A 864 -22.35 -55.70 -6.13
C GLU A 864 -23.70 -55.01 -5.89
N ALA A 865 -24.81 -55.73 -6.02
CA ALA A 865 -26.15 -55.17 -5.79
C ALA A 865 -26.41 -54.78 -4.31
N VAL A 866 -25.85 -55.54 -3.37
CA VAL A 866 -25.93 -55.25 -1.93
C VAL A 866 -24.98 -54.11 -1.56
N LEU A 867 -23.78 -54.14 -2.10
CA LEU A 867 -22.81 -53.06 -1.94
C LEU A 867 -23.37 -51.73 -2.47
N PHE A 868 -23.98 -51.74 -3.65
CA PHE A 868 -24.64 -50.57 -4.24
C PHE A 868 -25.72 -50.01 -3.32
N GLU A 869 -26.52 -50.87 -2.67
CA GLU A 869 -27.55 -50.43 -1.72
C GLU A 869 -26.94 -49.74 -0.49
N ILE A 870 -25.87 -50.29 0.08
CA ILE A 870 -25.16 -49.69 1.21
C ILE A 870 -24.54 -48.35 0.81
N LEU A 871 -23.89 -48.28 -0.35
CA LEU A 871 -23.32 -47.05 -0.89
C LEU A 871 -24.39 -45.99 -1.14
N ALA A 872 -25.50 -46.36 -1.78
CA ALA A 872 -26.65 -45.50 -2.05
C ALA A 872 -27.29 -44.92 -0.77
N ALA A 873 -27.21 -45.66 0.34
CA ALA A 873 -27.69 -45.21 1.65
C ALA A 873 -26.74 -44.21 2.35
N ASN A 874 -25.52 -44.00 1.83
CA ASN A 874 -24.51 -43.07 2.37
C ASN A 874 -24.10 -42.00 1.33
N PRO A 875 -25.05 -41.22 0.79
CA PRO A 875 -24.78 -40.30 -0.32
C PRO A 875 -23.79 -39.19 0.02
N ASP A 876 -23.62 -38.80 1.30
CA ASP A 876 -22.63 -37.79 1.70
C ASP A 876 -21.19 -38.20 1.39
N GLU A 877 -20.85 -39.49 1.55
CA GLU A 877 -19.50 -40.00 1.24
C GLU A 877 -19.28 -40.15 -0.27
N LEU A 878 -20.34 -40.38 -1.05
CA LEU A 878 -20.27 -40.49 -2.52
C LEU A 878 -19.90 -39.18 -3.21
N ARG A 879 -19.97 -38.04 -2.50
CA ARG A 879 -19.47 -36.75 -3.00
C ARG A 879 -17.94 -36.71 -3.06
N ARG A 880 -17.26 -37.59 -2.32
CA ARG A 880 -15.80 -37.63 -2.29
C ARG A 880 -15.29 -38.35 -3.53
N GLN A 881 -14.57 -37.60 -4.36
CA GLN A 881 -13.97 -38.15 -5.58
C GLN A 881 -13.09 -39.36 -5.28
N GLU A 882 -12.38 -39.37 -4.16
CA GLU A 882 -11.54 -40.49 -3.74
C GLU A 882 -12.32 -41.81 -3.59
N LEU A 883 -13.54 -41.77 -3.01
CA LEU A 883 -14.37 -42.97 -2.88
C LEU A 883 -14.88 -43.42 -4.26
N ILE A 884 -15.35 -42.50 -5.09
CA ILE A 884 -15.83 -42.83 -6.45
C ILE A 884 -14.71 -43.41 -7.30
N ASP A 885 -13.52 -42.79 -7.28
CA ASP A 885 -12.34 -43.27 -7.99
C ASP A 885 -11.88 -44.63 -7.46
N TYR A 886 -11.95 -44.85 -6.15
CA TYR A 886 -11.68 -46.15 -5.56
C TYR A 886 -12.62 -47.23 -6.11
N LEU A 887 -13.93 -46.98 -6.09
CA LEU A 887 -14.95 -47.90 -6.57
C LEU A 887 -14.82 -48.21 -8.08
N ARG A 888 -14.34 -47.24 -8.87
CA ARG A 888 -14.05 -47.37 -10.30
C ARG A 888 -12.79 -48.18 -10.60
N ASN A 889 -11.78 -48.16 -9.72
CA ASN A 889 -10.43 -48.64 -10.02
C ASN A 889 -9.93 -49.81 -9.15
N LYS A 890 -10.70 -50.26 -8.15
CA LYS A 890 -10.35 -51.41 -7.30
C LYS A 890 -10.22 -52.72 -8.11
N PRO A 891 -9.59 -53.80 -7.57
CA PRO A 891 -9.35 -55.05 -8.32
C PRO A 891 -10.59 -55.66 -8.97
N ASP A 892 -11.75 -55.56 -8.32
CA ASP A 892 -13.07 -55.91 -8.86
C ASP A 892 -13.95 -54.64 -8.95
N PRO A 893 -13.87 -53.83 -10.02
CA PRO A 893 -14.62 -52.57 -10.13
C PRO A 893 -16.14 -52.76 -10.13
N LEU A 894 -16.86 -51.78 -9.60
CA LEU A 894 -18.32 -51.73 -9.83
C LEU A 894 -18.61 -51.42 -11.31
N PRO A 895 -19.70 -51.98 -11.88
CA PRO A 895 -20.12 -51.63 -13.23
C PRO A 895 -20.33 -50.12 -13.40
N GLU A 896 -19.86 -49.56 -14.51
CA GLU A 896 -19.88 -48.11 -14.77
C GLU A 896 -21.27 -47.47 -14.58
N TYR A 897 -22.34 -48.15 -15.00
CA TYR A 897 -23.71 -47.66 -14.82
C TYR A 897 -24.12 -47.53 -13.35
N MET A 898 -23.58 -48.38 -12.45
CA MET A 898 -23.82 -48.26 -11.01
C MET A 898 -23.08 -47.05 -10.45
N ILE A 899 -21.85 -46.80 -10.90
CA ILE A 899 -21.12 -45.59 -10.50
C ILE A 899 -21.85 -44.33 -10.94
N GLU A 900 -22.32 -44.27 -12.19
CA GLU A 900 -23.12 -43.14 -12.68
C GLU A 900 -24.38 -42.90 -11.83
N LEU A 901 -25.03 -43.98 -11.35
CA LEU A 901 -26.17 -43.88 -10.42
C LEU A 901 -25.76 -43.38 -9.03
N LEU A 902 -24.65 -43.85 -8.48
CA LEU A 902 -24.11 -43.38 -7.19
C LEU A 902 -23.75 -41.90 -7.24
N GLU A 903 -23.17 -41.41 -8.34
CA GLU A 903 -22.88 -39.99 -8.56
C GLU A 903 -24.15 -39.12 -8.62
N ILE A 904 -25.26 -39.68 -9.11
CA ILE A 904 -26.57 -39.01 -9.05
C ILE A 904 -27.10 -38.98 -7.61
N LEU A 905 -27.00 -40.10 -6.90
CA LEU A 905 -27.48 -40.25 -5.51
C LEU A 905 -26.67 -39.44 -4.50
N ALA A 906 -25.38 -39.17 -4.78
CA ALA A 906 -24.50 -38.30 -3.98
C ALA A 906 -25.10 -36.91 -3.69
N ARG A 907 -26.11 -36.49 -4.47
CA ARG A 907 -26.84 -35.23 -4.28
C ARG A 907 -27.89 -35.26 -3.18
N GLY A 908 -28.22 -36.44 -2.65
CA GLY A 908 -29.20 -36.61 -1.58
C GLY A 908 -28.73 -36.01 -0.26
N GLU A 909 -29.64 -35.38 0.48
CA GLU A 909 -29.40 -34.92 1.84
C GLU A 909 -29.78 -35.99 2.86
N THR A 910 -29.02 -36.09 3.94
CA THR A 910 -29.24 -37.10 4.98
C THR A 910 -29.16 -36.50 6.38
N GLY A 911 -29.44 -37.34 7.39
CA GLY A 911 -29.18 -36.96 8.79
C GLY A 911 -27.73 -36.57 9.05
N LYS A 912 -26.76 -37.14 8.32
CA LYS A 912 -25.35 -36.75 8.36
C LYS A 912 -25.16 -35.32 7.84
N THR A 913 -25.75 -34.99 6.70
CA THR A 913 -25.75 -33.62 6.15
C THR A 913 -26.29 -32.60 7.16
N ALA A 914 -27.39 -32.92 7.84
CA ALA A 914 -28.01 -32.06 8.83
C ALA A 914 -27.08 -31.79 10.04
N LEU A 915 -26.47 -32.83 10.60
CA LEU A 915 -25.52 -32.68 11.72
C LEU A 915 -24.28 -31.86 11.31
N LEU A 916 -23.71 -32.11 10.13
CA LEU A 916 -22.57 -31.35 9.62
C LEU A 916 -22.91 -29.87 9.41
N ASN A 917 -24.11 -29.55 8.91
CA ASN A 917 -24.59 -28.17 8.79
C ASN A 917 -24.76 -27.49 10.15
N GLN A 918 -25.33 -28.20 11.15
CA GLN A 918 -25.44 -27.67 12.51
C GLN A 918 -24.08 -27.41 13.15
N MET A 919 -23.14 -28.34 13.02
CA MET A 919 -21.76 -28.14 13.47
C MET A 919 -21.12 -26.92 12.80
N ALA A 920 -21.25 -26.79 11.48
CA ALA A 920 -20.71 -25.63 10.76
C ALA A 920 -21.34 -24.31 11.26
N ARG A 921 -22.66 -24.28 11.48
CA ARG A 921 -23.38 -23.13 12.02
C ARG A 921 -22.86 -22.71 13.40
N TYR A 922 -22.77 -23.64 14.34
CA TYR A 922 -22.30 -23.31 15.70
C TYR A 922 -20.81 -22.93 15.71
N TYR A 923 -20.01 -23.57 14.85
CA TYR A 923 -18.62 -23.18 14.65
C TYR A 923 -18.52 -21.73 14.12
N ASN A 924 -19.41 -21.31 13.23
CA ASN A 924 -19.46 -19.91 12.75
C ASN A 924 -19.82 -18.94 13.85
N GLY A 925 -20.88 -19.24 14.60
CA GLY A 925 -21.35 -18.38 15.67
C GLY A 925 -20.25 -18.11 16.70
N LYS A 926 -19.48 -19.14 17.08
CA LYS A 926 -18.34 -18.93 18.00
C LYS A 926 -17.24 -18.08 17.37
N VAL A 927 -16.89 -18.28 16.09
CA VAL A 927 -15.82 -17.51 15.43
C VAL A 927 -16.20 -16.04 15.28
N GLN A 928 -17.43 -15.77 14.83
CA GLN A 928 -17.95 -14.41 14.71
C GLN A 928 -17.97 -13.68 16.05
N ALA A 929 -18.40 -14.35 17.14
CA ALA A 929 -18.38 -13.77 18.48
C ALA A 929 -16.96 -13.38 18.92
N VAL A 930 -15.97 -14.25 18.68
CA VAL A 930 -14.56 -13.96 18.99
C VAL A 930 -14.02 -12.82 18.15
N ASN A 931 -14.26 -12.83 16.83
CA ASN A 931 -13.81 -11.76 15.93
C ASN A 931 -14.40 -10.40 16.34
N THR A 932 -15.68 -10.34 16.71
CA THR A 932 -16.30 -9.10 17.22
C THR A 932 -15.63 -8.63 18.52
N ILE A 933 -15.33 -9.53 19.47
CA ILE A 933 -14.62 -9.18 20.70
C ILE A 933 -13.20 -8.65 20.42
N VAL A 934 -12.43 -9.36 19.58
CA VAL A 934 -11.06 -8.95 19.21
C VAL A 934 -11.08 -7.60 18.51
N ARG A 935 -11.99 -7.39 17.54
CA ARG A 935 -12.18 -6.10 16.85
C ARG A 935 -12.48 -4.96 17.82
N SER A 936 -13.32 -5.20 18.83
CA SER A 936 -13.64 -4.23 19.87
C SER A 936 -12.43 -3.89 20.73
N LEU A 937 -11.68 -4.89 21.19
CA LEU A 937 -10.48 -4.71 22.03
C LEU A 937 -9.37 -3.93 21.32
N LEU A 938 -9.19 -4.16 20.02
CA LEU A 938 -8.19 -3.45 19.20
C LEU A 938 -8.56 -1.98 18.96
N ARG A 939 -9.83 -1.61 19.13
CA ARG A 939 -10.36 -0.25 18.95
C ARG A 939 -10.62 0.48 20.28
N ASP A 940 -10.36 -0.17 21.41
CA ASP A 940 -10.43 0.47 22.72
C ASP A 940 -9.33 1.55 22.85
N THR A 941 -9.61 2.60 23.63
CA THR A 941 -8.66 3.68 23.92
C THR A 941 -7.36 3.14 24.53
N ILE A 942 -7.45 2.07 25.32
CA ILE A 942 -6.31 1.34 25.88
C ILE A 942 -6.44 -0.12 25.47
N THR A 943 -5.59 -0.58 24.56
CA THR A 943 -5.59 -1.97 24.10
C THR A 943 -5.07 -2.91 25.20
N ASP A 944 -5.90 -3.85 25.65
CA ASP A 944 -5.49 -4.93 26.55
C ASP A 944 -5.02 -6.16 25.75
N TYR A 945 -3.72 -6.22 25.45
CA TYR A 945 -3.14 -7.36 24.73
C TYR A 945 -3.27 -8.70 25.46
N GLY A 946 -3.49 -8.72 26.78
CA GLY A 946 -3.77 -9.96 27.51
C GLY A 946 -5.13 -10.54 27.15
N GLN A 947 -6.15 -9.69 27.08
CA GLN A 947 -7.49 -10.07 26.61
C GLN A 947 -7.47 -10.45 25.12
N VAL A 948 -6.78 -9.67 24.28
CA VAL A 948 -6.65 -9.98 22.84
C VAL A 948 -6.02 -11.37 22.66
N ARG A 949 -4.92 -11.68 23.36
CA ARG A 949 -4.29 -13.01 23.32
C ARG A 949 -5.21 -14.13 23.77
N THR A 950 -6.01 -13.90 24.82
CA THR A 950 -6.97 -14.88 25.34
C THR A 950 -8.01 -15.23 24.29
N TRP A 951 -8.63 -14.22 23.67
CA TRP A 951 -9.68 -14.42 22.67
C TRP A 951 -9.12 -15.00 21.36
N LEU A 952 -7.93 -14.57 20.92
CA LEU A 952 -7.25 -15.21 19.77
C LEU A 952 -6.90 -16.68 20.05
N THR A 953 -6.51 -17.03 21.28
CA THR A 953 -6.25 -18.43 21.67
C THR A 953 -7.53 -19.26 21.65
N ASN A 954 -8.66 -18.68 22.07
CA ASN A 954 -9.98 -19.32 21.97
C ASN A 954 -10.41 -19.56 20.51
N LEU A 955 -10.05 -18.66 19.59
CA LEU A 955 -10.28 -18.84 18.15
C LEU A 955 -9.45 -20.00 17.58
N GLY A 956 -8.16 -20.05 17.95
CA GLY A 956 -7.20 -21.04 17.45
C GLY A 956 -6.83 -20.82 15.97
N GLY A 957 -6.05 -21.75 15.43
CA GLY A 957 -5.52 -21.67 14.05
C GLY A 957 -4.26 -20.82 13.91
N ILE A 958 -3.53 -21.06 12.82
CA ILE A 958 -2.21 -20.47 12.59
C ILE A 958 -2.25 -18.94 12.51
N GLU A 959 -3.25 -18.36 11.85
CA GLU A 959 -3.40 -16.90 11.69
C GLU A 959 -3.66 -16.20 13.04
N SER A 960 -4.42 -16.84 13.95
CA SER A 960 -4.59 -16.35 15.32
C SER A 960 -3.29 -16.44 16.11
N GLY A 961 -2.52 -17.53 15.91
CA GLY A 961 -1.18 -17.70 16.47
C GLY A 961 -0.21 -16.61 16.04
N LYS A 962 -0.19 -16.26 14.75
CA LYS A 962 0.61 -15.13 14.22
C LYS A 962 0.21 -13.79 14.86
N GLN A 963 -1.10 -13.55 15.04
CA GLN A 963 -1.56 -12.34 15.74
C GLN A 963 -1.14 -12.33 17.21
N VAL A 964 -1.16 -13.48 17.90
CA VAL A 964 -0.62 -13.61 19.27
C VAL A 964 0.87 -13.27 19.30
N VAL A 965 1.68 -13.78 18.37
CA VAL A 965 3.10 -13.40 18.22
C VAL A 965 3.22 -11.89 18.04
N GLY A 966 2.43 -11.29 17.15
CA GLY A 966 2.41 -9.85 16.91
C GLY A 966 2.10 -9.01 18.15
N THR A 967 1.25 -9.49 19.07
CA THR A 967 1.03 -8.79 20.35
C THR A 967 2.26 -8.77 21.25
N TYR A 968 3.07 -9.84 21.28
CA TYR A 968 4.33 -9.86 22.02
C TYR A 968 5.39 -8.97 21.37
N LEU A 969 5.43 -8.91 20.03
CA LEU A 969 6.31 -8.01 19.29
C LEU A 969 5.98 -6.54 19.57
N ALA A 970 4.69 -6.18 19.62
CA ALA A 970 4.23 -4.84 19.99
C ALA A 970 4.62 -4.44 21.43
N GLU A 971 4.76 -5.42 22.33
CA GLU A 971 5.27 -5.23 23.71
C GLU A 971 6.81 -5.29 23.80
N ALA A 972 7.52 -5.39 22.67
CA ALA A 972 8.96 -5.62 22.57
C ALA A 972 9.45 -6.88 23.33
N ASN A 973 8.57 -7.85 23.56
CA ASN A 973 8.90 -9.14 24.17
C ASN A 973 9.31 -10.15 23.10
N TYR A 974 10.47 -9.90 22.50
CA TYR A 974 11.01 -10.68 21.40
C TYR A 974 11.30 -12.15 21.77
N THR A 975 11.70 -12.42 23.01
CA THR A 975 12.01 -13.78 23.47
C THR A 975 10.77 -14.68 23.45
N THR A 976 9.65 -14.20 24.00
CA THR A 976 8.39 -14.97 23.97
C THR A 976 7.85 -15.08 22.55
N ALA A 977 7.95 -14.00 21.75
CA ALA A 977 7.51 -14.01 20.35
C ALA A 977 8.24 -15.09 19.53
N LEU A 978 9.58 -15.14 19.60
CA LEU A 978 10.38 -16.17 18.92
C LEU A 978 10.07 -17.57 19.42
N GLY A 979 9.95 -17.76 20.74
CA GLY A 979 9.64 -19.07 21.31
C GLY A 979 8.31 -19.65 20.84
N LEU A 980 7.29 -18.79 20.66
CA LEU A 980 6.01 -19.18 20.07
C LEU A 980 6.15 -19.45 18.56
N LEU A 981 6.81 -18.56 17.83
CA LEU A 981 6.99 -18.69 16.39
C LEU A 981 7.73 -19.99 16.01
N ASP A 982 8.76 -20.38 16.77
CA ASP A 982 9.52 -21.61 16.54
C ASP A 982 8.72 -22.90 16.89
N SER A 983 7.65 -22.81 17.72
CA SER A 983 6.80 -23.98 18.04
C SER A 983 5.64 -24.19 17.05
N MET A 984 5.18 -23.12 16.39
CA MET A 984 3.97 -23.13 15.55
C MET A 984 3.99 -24.19 14.45
N ALA A 985 5.12 -24.41 13.77
CA ALA A 985 5.21 -25.42 12.71
C ALA A 985 4.86 -26.83 13.23
N ALA A 986 5.29 -27.17 14.45
CA ALA A 986 4.96 -28.43 15.09
C ALA A 986 3.53 -28.42 15.66
N ASP A 987 3.12 -27.33 16.32
CA ASP A 987 1.80 -27.19 16.93
C ASP A 987 0.65 -27.34 15.92
N TYR A 988 0.87 -26.87 14.68
CA TYR A 988 -0.09 -26.96 13.58
C TYR A 988 0.22 -28.06 12.57
N SER A 989 1.24 -28.90 12.83
CA SER A 989 1.63 -30.02 11.95
C SER A 989 1.82 -29.61 10.48
N LEU A 990 2.46 -28.45 10.24
CA LEU A 990 2.66 -27.91 8.90
C LEU A 990 3.58 -28.80 8.06
N SER A 991 3.24 -29.00 6.79
CA SER A 991 4.05 -29.80 5.87
C SER A 991 3.91 -29.30 4.42
N GLY A 992 4.83 -29.73 3.54
CA GLY A 992 4.82 -29.33 2.13
C GLY A 992 4.93 -27.82 1.94
N VAL A 993 4.13 -27.27 1.02
CA VAL A 993 4.07 -25.83 0.69
C VAL A 993 3.68 -24.97 1.89
N ASP A 994 2.81 -25.45 2.79
CA ASP A 994 2.38 -24.67 3.95
C ASP A 994 3.53 -24.46 4.95
N LEU A 995 4.41 -25.46 5.09
CA LEU A 995 5.62 -25.34 5.91
C LEU A 995 6.64 -24.40 5.25
N GLU A 996 6.77 -24.44 3.92
CA GLU A 996 7.65 -23.53 3.17
C GLU A 996 7.22 -22.07 3.36
N HIS A 997 5.95 -21.75 3.07
CA HIS A 997 5.39 -20.40 3.30
C HIS A 997 5.57 -19.93 4.74
N PHE A 998 5.36 -20.82 5.71
CA PHE A 998 5.53 -20.48 7.12
C PHE A 998 7.00 -20.21 7.49
N ASN A 999 7.94 -21.00 6.95
CA ASN A 999 9.36 -20.78 7.20
C ASN A 999 9.83 -19.42 6.63
N GLU A 1000 9.37 -19.04 5.44
CA GLU A 1000 9.65 -17.71 4.86
C GLU A 1000 9.09 -16.59 5.75
N TYR A 1001 7.84 -16.73 6.23
CA TYR A 1001 7.24 -15.80 7.18
C TYR A 1001 8.05 -15.72 8.50
N ARG A 1002 8.51 -16.86 9.00
CA ARG A 1002 9.31 -16.94 10.22
C ARG A 1002 10.66 -16.25 10.04
N ASP A 1003 11.30 -16.41 8.88
CA ASP A 1003 12.61 -15.83 8.59
C ASP A 1003 12.56 -14.32 8.42
N ILE A 1004 11.57 -13.78 7.69
CA ILE A 1004 11.38 -12.33 7.63
C ILE A 1004 11.04 -11.75 9.01
N THR A 1005 10.21 -12.43 9.80
CA THR A 1005 9.90 -12.00 11.18
C THR A 1005 11.15 -12.01 12.07
N GLY A 1006 12.00 -13.05 11.97
CA GLY A 1006 13.27 -13.13 12.69
C GLY A 1006 14.28 -12.05 12.28
N MET A 1007 14.31 -11.71 11.00
CA MET A 1007 15.08 -10.57 10.48
C MET A 1007 14.60 -9.25 11.09
N LEU A 1008 13.28 -9.00 11.12
CA LEU A 1008 12.69 -7.79 11.70
C LEU A 1008 13.00 -7.66 13.20
N ILE A 1009 12.91 -8.75 13.96
CA ILE A 1009 13.30 -8.80 15.37
C ILE A 1009 14.78 -8.44 15.54
N SER A 1010 15.64 -9.01 14.69
CA SER A 1010 17.08 -8.74 14.72
C SER A 1010 17.41 -7.27 14.44
N LEU A 1011 16.73 -6.65 13.47
CA LEU A 1011 16.88 -5.22 13.20
C LEU A 1011 16.54 -4.37 14.44
N ARG A 1012 15.39 -4.65 15.08
CA ARG A 1012 14.95 -3.92 16.28
C ARG A 1012 15.90 -4.10 17.46
N GLN A 1013 16.40 -5.31 17.71
CA GLN A 1013 17.36 -5.59 18.78
C GLN A 1013 18.69 -4.85 18.59
N ASN A 1014 19.08 -4.57 17.34
CA ASN A 1014 20.27 -3.79 17.00
C ASN A 1014 20.01 -2.27 16.95
N GLY A 1015 18.80 -1.82 17.29
CA GLY A 1015 18.42 -0.40 17.24
C GLY A 1015 18.28 0.15 15.82
N LEU A 1016 18.11 -0.72 14.82
CA LEU A 1016 17.89 -0.35 13.43
C LEU A 1016 16.38 -0.28 13.12
N ASP A 1017 16.02 0.61 12.20
CA ASP A 1017 14.68 0.75 11.66
C ASP A 1017 14.69 0.68 10.12
N TYR A 1018 13.51 0.83 9.51
CA TYR A 1018 13.36 0.74 8.05
C TYR A 1018 14.07 1.86 7.29
N ASN A 1019 14.44 2.94 7.98
CA ASN A 1019 15.11 4.10 7.38
C ASN A 1019 16.63 3.95 7.38
N ASN A 1020 17.17 2.94 8.09
CA ASN A 1020 18.60 2.70 8.26
C ASN A 1020 19.00 1.25 7.93
N LEU A 1021 18.34 0.63 6.95
CA LEU A 1021 18.64 -0.73 6.51
C LEU A 1021 20.02 -0.79 5.81
N ASP A 1022 20.84 -1.78 6.16
CA ASP A 1022 22.11 -2.03 5.49
C ASP A 1022 21.93 -2.75 4.14
N SER A 1023 22.97 -2.75 3.31
CA SER A 1023 22.91 -3.39 1.97
C SER A 1023 22.56 -4.87 2.01
N ALA A 1024 22.89 -5.59 3.09
CA ALA A 1024 22.58 -7.01 3.24
C ALA A 1024 21.09 -7.22 3.54
N SER A 1025 20.52 -6.41 4.44
CA SER A 1025 19.10 -6.41 4.77
C SER A 1025 18.25 -6.04 3.55
N ILE A 1026 18.68 -5.05 2.77
CA ILE A 1026 17.99 -4.67 1.53
C ILE A 1026 18.00 -5.82 0.53
N ALA A 1027 19.16 -6.47 0.32
CA ALA A 1027 19.25 -7.61 -0.60
C ALA A 1027 18.35 -8.78 -0.16
N GLN A 1028 18.27 -9.05 1.15
CA GLN A 1028 17.39 -10.08 1.69
C GLN A 1028 15.90 -9.73 1.54
N LEU A 1029 15.51 -8.47 1.74
CA LEU A 1029 14.13 -8.02 1.49
C LEU A 1029 13.76 -8.12 0.01
N VAL A 1030 14.68 -7.75 -0.90
CA VAL A 1030 14.46 -7.91 -2.33
C VAL A 1030 14.29 -9.38 -2.70
N ASP A 1031 15.09 -10.28 -2.12
CA ASP A 1031 14.95 -11.72 -2.32
C ASP A 1031 13.59 -12.23 -1.86
N PHE A 1032 13.12 -11.83 -0.66
CA PHE A 1032 11.75 -12.15 -0.22
C PHE A 1032 10.70 -11.57 -1.18
N ALA A 1033 10.84 -10.31 -1.62
CA ALA A 1033 9.87 -9.63 -2.47
C ALA A 1033 9.76 -10.23 -3.89
N ASP A 1034 10.85 -10.76 -4.42
CA ASP A 1034 10.93 -11.28 -5.80
C ASP A 1034 10.75 -12.81 -5.86
N ASN A 1035 11.28 -13.55 -4.87
CA ASN A 1035 11.41 -15.00 -4.94
C ASN A 1035 10.54 -15.77 -3.95
N SER A 1036 10.16 -15.20 -2.80
CA SER A 1036 9.29 -15.91 -1.84
C SER A 1036 7.85 -15.98 -2.29
N THR A 1037 7.05 -16.81 -1.63
CA THR A 1037 5.63 -17.03 -1.91
C THR A 1037 4.76 -16.72 -0.69
N GLY A 1038 3.51 -16.30 -0.90
CA GLY A 1038 2.62 -15.98 0.21
C GLY A 1038 2.99 -14.70 0.97
N GLU A 1039 2.74 -14.70 2.29
CA GLU A 1039 2.79 -13.50 3.15
C GLU A 1039 4.17 -12.83 3.20
N ALA A 1040 5.27 -13.61 3.19
CA ALA A 1040 6.63 -13.08 3.27
C ALA A 1040 6.98 -12.14 2.12
N ARG A 1041 6.54 -12.48 0.89
CA ARG A 1041 6.69 -11.64 -0.29
C ARG A 1041 6.08 -10.27 -0.06
N TYR A 1042 4.83 -10.27 0.34
CA TYR A 1042 4.04 -9.08 0.53
C TYR A 1042 4.55 -8.20 1.67
N LEU A 1043 5.01 -8.81 2.76
CA LEU A 1043 5.68 -8.11 3.86
C LEU A 1043 6.95 -7.40 3.40
N ALA A 1044 7.78 -8.07 2.61
CA ALA A 1044 9.00 -7.49 2.07
C ALA A 1044 8.71 -6.34 1.09
N GLN A 1045 7.73 -6.53 0.20
CA GLN A 1045 7.25 -5.49 -0.70
C GLN A 1045 6.77 -4.26 0.07
N ASN A 1046 6.00 -4.44 1.15
CA ASN A 1046 5.53 -3.32 1.98
C ASN A 1046 6.69 -2.53 2.59
N ILE A 1047 7.69 -3.21 3.17
CA ILE A 1047 8.87 -2.56 3.75
C ILE A 1047 9.63 -1.80 2.67
N LEU A 1048 9.81 -2.40 1.50
CA LEU A 1048 10.52 -1.80 0.37
C LEU A 1048 9.77 -0.59 -0.21
N SER A 1049 8.44 -0.66 -0.29
CA SER A 1049 7.59 0.46 -0.69
C SER A 1049 7.63 1.60 0.32
N GLN A 1050 7.64 1.30 1.62
CA GLN A 1050 7.74 2.30 2.69
C GLN A 1050 9.10 2.98 2.71
N ALA A 1051 10.18 2.20 2.69
CA ALA A 1051 11.55 2.69 2.88
C ALA A 1051 12.13 3.34 1.60
N PHE A 1052 11.78 2.81 0.42
CA PHE A 1052 12.42 3.20 -0.84
C PHE A 1052 11.44 3.73 -1.90
N GLY A 1053 10.14 3.78 -1.61
CA GLY A 1053 9.13 4.24 -2.57
C GLY A 1053 8.97 3.32 -3.79
N LEU A 1054 9.36 2.04 -3.65
CA LEU A 1054 9.23 1.05 -4.72
C LEU A 1054 7.76 0.70 -4.97
N HIS A 1055 7.40 0.57 -6.24
CA HIS A 1055 6.07 0.12 -6.68
C HIS A 1055 6.14 -1.33 -7.15
N TYR A 1056 5.18 -2.14 -6.70
CA TYR A 1056 5.02 -3.53 -7.13
C TYR A 1056 3.73 -3.65 -7.92
N CYS A 1057 3.84 -4.04 -9.19
CA CYS A 1057 2.70 -4.11 -10.11
C CYS A 1057 1.65 -5.09 -9.61
N ASN A 1058 0.40 -4.66 -9.65
CA ASN A 1058 -0.72 -5.42 -9.10
C ASN A 1058 -1.57 -6.09 -10.20
N CYS A 1059 -1.08 -7.21 -10.74
CA CYS A 1059 -1.70 -7.86 -11.90
C CYS A 1059 -2.32 -9.22 -11.55
N PRO A 1060 -3.65 -9.38 -11.64
CA PRO A 1060 -4.32 -10.65 -11.41
C PRO A 1060 -4.06 -11.61 -12.58
N PRO A 1061 -4.15 -12.93 -12.35
CA PRO A 1061 -4.11 -13.91 -13.42
C PRO A 1061 -5.30 -13.72 -14.38
N GLN A 1062 -5.03 -13.80 -15.67
CA GLN A 1062 -6.06 -13.75 -16.71
C GLN A 1062 -6.91 -15.02 -16.67
N PRO A 1063 -8.26 -14.94 -16.77
CA PRO A 1063 -9.10 -16.12 -16.81
C PRO A 1063 -8.76 -16.95 -18.05
N GLY A 1064 -8.42 -18.23 -17.85
CA GLY A 1064 -8.28 -19.19 -18.95
C GLY A 1064 -9.61 -19.45 -19.68
N THR A 1065 -9.62 -20.42 -20.60
CA THR A 1065 -10.84 -20.80 -21.34
C THR A 1065 -11.97 -21.23 -20.39
N ILE A 1066 -13.06 -20.48 -20.40
CA ILE A 1066 -14.22 -20.72 -19.54
C ILE A 1066 -15.01 -21.92 -20.08
N THR A 1067 -15.07 -22.99 -19.29
CA THR A 1067 -15.90 -24.17 -19.60
C THR A 1067 -17.13 -24.13 -18.70
N LEU A 1068 -18.25 -23.59 -19.20
CA LEU A 1068 -19.52 -23.59 -18.49
C LEU A 1068 -20.15 -24.99 -18.54
N LYS A 1069 -20.73 -25.44 -17.43
CA LYS A 1069 -21.65 -26.58 -17.47
C LYS A 1069 -23.03 -26.04 -17.82
N ALA A 1070 -23.48 -26.28 -19.05
CA ALA A 1070 -24.92 -26.33 -19.29
C ALA A 1070 -25.47 -27.47 -18.43
N SER A 1071 -26.49 -27.19 -17.61
CA SER A 1071 -27.21 -28.24 -16.88
C SER A 1071 -27.55 -29.36 -17.88
N LYS A 1072 -26.98 -30.56 -17.69
CA LYS A 1072 -27.55 -31.73 -18.36
C LYS A 1072 -28.92 -31.89 -17.71
N PRO A 1073 -30.03 -31.78 -18.46
CA PRO A 1073 -31.34 -32.07 -17.89
C PRO A 1073 -31.25 -33.47 -17.29
N VAL A 1074 -31.49 -33.55 -15.97
CA VAL A 1074 -31.57 -34.82 -15.27
C VAL A 1074 -32.58 -35.64 -16.04
N ASN A 1075 -32.16 -36.77 -16.62
CA ASN A 1075 -33.06 -37.61 -17.37
C ASN A 1075 -34.16 -38.08 -16.39
N PRO A 1076 -35.42 -37.63 -16.54
CA PRO A 1076 -36.46 -37.88 -15.55
C PRO A 1076 -36.73 -39.37 -15.39
N VAL A 1077 -36.44 -40.15 -16.45
CA VAL A 1077 -36.59 -41.60 -16.48
C VAL A 1077 -35.51 -42.28 -15.62
N LEU A 1078 -34.26 -41.82 -15.69
CA LEU A 1078 -33.15 -42.37 -14.89
C LEU A 1078 -33.27 -41.95 -13.42
N LEU A 1079 -33.73 -40.72 -13.13
CA LEU A 1079 -34.01 -40.27 -11.77
C LEU A 1079 -35.15 -41.07 -11.13
N ALA A 1080 -36.24 -41.29 -11.87
CA ALA A 1080 -37.35 -42.14 -11.42
C ALA A 1080 -36.89 -43.58 -11.14
N GLU A 1081 -36.02 -44.16 -11.98
CA GLU A 1081 -35.48 -45.51 -11.76
C GLU A 1081 -34.52 -45.58 -10.56
N ALA A 1082 -33.66 -44.58 -10.36
CA ALA A 1082 -32.77 -44.48 -9.21
C ALA A 1082 -33.52 -44.36 -7.87
N HIS A 1083 -34.68 -43.69 -7.87
CA HIS A 1083 -35.55 -43.59 -6.69
C HIS A 1083 -36.58 -44.73 -6.58
N GLY A 1084 -36.45 -45.80 -7.37
CA GLY A 1084 -37.30 -47.00 -7.27
C GLY A 1084 -38.73 -46.87 -7.85
N LEU A 1085 -39.03 -45.76 -8.55
CA LEU A 1085 -40.34 -45.54 -9.19
C LEU A 1085 -40.46 -46.40 -10.46
N THR A 1086 -41.32 -47.42 -10.41
CA THR A 1086 -41.56 -48.31 -11.55
C THR A 1086 -43.04 -48.39 -11.92
N ILE A 1087 -43.32 -48.50 -13.21
CA ILE A 1087 -44.63 -48.85 -13.76
C ILE A 1087 -44.48 -49.71 -15.01
N GLY A 1088 -45.33 -50.74 -15.14
CA GLY A 1088 -45.42 -51.61 -16.31
C GLY A 1088 -46.87 -52.01 -16.57
N VAL A 1089 -47.23 -52.26 -17.84
CA VAL A 1089 -48.61 -52.59 -18.25
C VAL A 1089 -48.69 -53.95 -18.94
N ALA A 1090 -49.70 -54.77 -18.60
CA ALA A 1090 -49.98 -56.04 -19.26
C ALA A 1090 -51.49 -56.39 -19.25
N PRO A 1091 -52.03 -57.07 -20.29
CA PRO A 1091 -51.38 -57.39 -21.55
C PRO A 1091 -51.18 -56.13 -22.41
N ASN A 1092 -50.13 -56.12 -23.23
CA ASN A 1092 -49.84 -55.04 -24.17
C ASN A 1092 -49.37 -55.66 -25.50
N PRO A 1093 -50.20 -55.70 -26.55
CA PRO A 1093 -51.46 -54.97 -26.71
C PRO A 1093 -52.64 -55.48 -25.85
N ALA A 1094 -53.49 -54.57 -25.37
CA ALA A 1094 -54.74 -54.83 -24.64
C ALA A 1094 -55.96 -54.83 -25.58
N SER A 1095 -57.03 -55.55 -25.22
CA SER A 1095 -58.30 -55.54 -25.97
C SER A 1095 -59.49 -55.23 -25.08
N THR A 1096 -59.59 -55.86 -23.90
CA THR A 1096 -60.70 -55.65 -22.97
C THR A 1096 -60.28 -55.02 -21.64
N TRP A 1097 -59.01 -55.15 -21.25
CA TRP A 1097 -58.47 -54.56 -20.03
C TRP A 1097 -56.94 -54.42 -20.12
N ALA A 1098 -56.38 -53.51 -19.31
CA ALA A 1098 -54.94 -53.35 -19.11
C ALA A 1098 -54.64 -53.19 -17.61
N ALA A 1099 -53.69 -53.95 -17.07
CA ALA A 1099 -53.26 -53.85 -15.68
C ALA A 1099 -51.92 -53.11 -15.57
N PHE A 1100 -51.90 -52.04 -14.79
CA PHE A 1100 -50.72 -51.25 -14.44
C PHE A 1100 -50.15 -51.73 -13.12
N ASN A 1101 -49.01 -52.41 -13.16
CA ASN A 1101 -48.21 -52.76 -11.98
C ASN A 1101 -47.28 -51.60 -11.66
N TYR A 1102 -47.28 -51.12 -10.42
CA TYR A 1102 -46.49 -49.96 -10.02
C TYR A 1102 -45.79 -50.16 -8.68
N VAL A 1103 -44.67 -49.47 -8.51
CA VAL A 1103 -43.93 -49.26 -7.26
C VAL A 1103 -43.62 -47.76 -7.17
N LEU A 1104 -43.98 -47.13 -6.06
CA LEU A 1104 -43.68 -45.74 -5.73
C LEU A 1104 -42.30 -45.64 -5.05
N ALA A 1105 -41.74 -44.43 -5.00
CA ALA A 1105 -40.47 -44.20 -4.32
C ALA A 1105 -40.55 -44.56 -2.81
N PRO A 1106 -39.43 -44.95 -2.17
CA PRO A 1106 -39.41 -45.24 -0.73
C PRO A 1106 -39.99 -44.09 0.11
N GLY A 1107 -40.88 -44.41 1.05
CA GLY A 1107 -41.57 -43.42 1.90
C GLY A 1107 -42.84 -42.82 1.30
N GLU A 1108 -43.08 -42.99 0.00
CA GLU A 1108 -44.28 -42.49 -0.67
C GLU A 1108 -45.45 -43.49 -0.59
N THR A 1109 -46.63 -42.94 -0.32
CA THR A 1109 -47.88 -43.71 -0.26
C THR A 1109 -48.89 -43.30 -1.32
N ASN A 1110 -48.68 -42.17 -2.01
CA ASN A 1110 -49.64 -41.64 -2.98
C ASN A 1110 -48.97 -41.37 -4.33
N GLY A 1111 -49.68 -41.71 -5.41
CA GLY A 1111 -49.25 -41.45 -6.78
C GLY A 1111 -50.42 -41.39 -7.75
N LEU A 1112 -50.13 -41.06 -9.01
CA LEU A 1112 -51.15 -40.83 -10.02
C LEU A 1112 -50.75 -41.43 -11.36
N ILE A 1113 -51.53 -42.37 -11.89
CA ILE A 1113 -51.34 -42.89 -13.25
C ILE A 1113 -52.24 -42.09 -14.19
N THR A 1114 -51.65 -41.37 -15.13
CA THR A 1114 -52.36 -40.62 -16.17
C THR A 1114 -52.23 -41.35 -17.50
N ILE A 1115 -53.33 -41.52 -18.22
CA ILE A 1115 -53.35 -42.16 -19.54
C ILE A 1115 -53.79 -41.12 -20.57
N SER A 1116 -53.01 -40.94 -21.62
CA SER A 1116 -53.27 -39.97 -22.70
C SER A 1116 -53.22 -40.63 -24.07
N ASP A 1117 -53.91 -40.03 -25.05
CA ASP A 1117 -53.79 -40.41 -26.45
C ASP A 1117 -52.44 -39.95 -27.05
N ASN A 1118 -52.18 -40.33 -28.30
CA ASN A 1118 -50.97 -39.91 -29.03
C ASN A 1118 -50.90 -38.41 -29.37
N ARG A 1119 -51.92 -37.62 -29.01
CA ARG A 1119 -51.96 -36.15 -29.15
C ARG A 1119 -51.80 -35.44 -27.80
N GLY A 1120 -51.65 -36.19 -26.70
CA GLY A 1120 -51.48 -35.65 -25.35
C GLY A 1120 -52.79 -35.35 -24.62
N ASN A 1121 -53.96 -35.70 -25.17
CA ASN A 1121 -55.23 -35.53 -24.46
C ASN A 1121 -55.39 -36.60 -23.39
N THR A 1122 -55.63 -36.19 -22.15
CA THR A 1122 -55.89 -37.11 -21.04
C THR A 1122 -57.20 -37.88 -21.26
N ILE A 1123 -57.10 -39.20 -21.31
CA ILE A 1123 -58.22 -40.14 -21.41
C ILE A 1123 -58.76 -40.47 -20.03
N THR A 1124 -57.86 -40.74 -19.08
CA THR A 1124 -58.23 -41.02 -17.69
C THR A 1124 -57.05 -40.84 -16.75
N THR A 1125 -57.38 -40.79 -15.46
CA THR A 1125 -56.40 -40.67 -14.38
C THR A 1125 -56.81 -41.61 -13.24
N ILE A 1126 -55.87 -42.39 -12.75
CA ILE A 1126 -56.07 -43.44 -11.75
C ILE A 1126 -55.18 -43.15 -10.54
N PRO A 1127 -55.75 -42.76 -9.38
CA PRO A 1127 -54.97 -42.57 -8.15
C PRO A 1127 -54.50 -43.92 -7.58
N VAL A 1128 -53.31 -43.93 -7.00
CA VAL A 1128 -52.72 -45.05 -6.29
C VAL A 1128 -52.33 -44.63 -4.87
N THR A 1129 -52.60 -45.49 -3.88
CA THR A 1129 -52.58 -45.15 -2.44
C THR A 1129 -51.72 -46.09 -1.59
N ASP A 1130 -50.95 -46.97 -2.24
CA ASP A 1130 -50.04 -47.91 -1.59
C ASP A 1130 -48.66 -47.80 -2.25
N ASN A 1131 -47.58 -48.10 -1.53
CA ASN A 1131 -46.22 -48.01 -2.08
C ASN A 1131 -45.99 -48.97 -3.27
N ARG A 1132 -46.70 -50.09 -3.34
CA ARG A 1132 -46.68 -51.03 -4.47
C ARG A 1132 -48.08 -51.59 -4.71
N GLY A 1133 -48.46 -51.76 -5.96
CA GLY A 1133 -49.75 -52.37 -6.27
C GLY A 1133 -50.01 -52.60 -7.75
N GLN A 1134 -51.25 -52.97 -8.05
CA GLN A 1134 -51.76 -53.15 -9.40
C GLN A 1134 -53.09 -52.41 -9.55
N LYS A 1135 -53.29 -51.69 -10.66
CA LYS A 1135 -54.58 -51.09 -11.03
C LYS A 1135 -55.01 -51.58 -12.40
N VAL A 1136 -56.24 -52.03 -12.51
CA VAL A 1136 -56.82 -52.51 -13.78
C VAL A 1136 -57.68 -51.42 -14.39
N TRP A 1137 -57.49 -51.19 -15.69
CA TRP A 1137 -58.27 -50.27 -16.50
C TRP A 1137 -59.10 -51.02 -17.54
N ASP A 1138 -60.40 -50.70 -17.64
CA ASP A 1138 -61.31 -51.26 -18.64
C ASP A 1138 -61.16 -50.51 -19.97
N THR A 1139 -60.65 -51.20 -20.99
CA THR A 1139 -60.35 -50.61 -22.29
C THR A 1139 -61.47 -50.79 -23.32
N ARG A 1140 -62.60 -51.43 -22.95
CA ARG A 1140 -63.68 -51.79 -23.91
C ARG A 1140 -64.39 -50.59 -24.54
N GLN A 1141 -64.30 -49.42 -23.91
CA GLN A 1141 -64.92 -48.17 -24.38
C GLN A 1141 -63.89 -47.19 -24.96
N VAL A 1142 -62.66 -47.67 -25.20
CA VAL A 1142 -61.53 -46.88 -25.68
C VAL A 1142 -61.22 -47.29 -27.11
N SER A 1143 -61.05 -46.33 -28.00
CA SER A 1143 -60.76 -46.59 -29.42
C SER A 1143 -59.44 -47.34 -29.60
N SER A 1144 -59.35 -48.18 -30.62
CA SER A 1144 -58.10 -48.84 -31.01
C SER A 1144 -57.02 -47.80 -31.33
N GLY A 1145 -55.82 -47.94 -30.78
CA GLY A 1145 -54.76 -46.95 -30.93
C GLY A 1145 -53.60 -47.10 -29.97
N MET A 1146 -52.62 -46.20 -30.10
CA MET A 1146 -51.48 -46.09 -29.17
C MET A 1146 -51.80 -45.02 -28.12
N TYR A 1147 -51.61 -45.41 -26.86
CA TYR A 1147 -51.80 -44.59 -25.67
C TYR A 1147 -50.49 -44.49 -24.90
N ILE A 1148 -50.33 -43.41 -24.17
CA ILE A 1148 -49.20 -43.15 -23.28
C ILE A 1148 -49.72 -43.22 -21.85
N TYR A 1149 -49.04 -43.96 -20.98
CA TYR A 1149 -49.34 -43.95 -19.55
C TYR A 1149 -48.16 -43.37 -18.78
N THR A 1150 -48.43 -42.49 -17.81
CA THR A 1150 -47.44 -41.83 -16.98
C THR A 1150 -47.82 -41.97 -15.52
N LEU A 1151 -46.97 -42.60 -14.72
CA LEU A 1151 -47.06 -42.57 -13.27
C LEU A 1151 -46.33 -41.35 -12.75
N THR A 1152 -46.99 -40.51 -11.95
CA THR A 1152 -46.36 -39.39 -11.24
C THR A 1152 -46.45 -39.57 -9.72
N CYS A 1153 -45.38 -39.21 -9.02
CA CYS A 1153 -45.27 -39.28 -7.57
C CYS A 1153 -44.21 -38.27 -7.11
N ASN A 1154 -44.57 -37.38 -6.17
CA ASN A 1154 -43.67 -36.37 -5.58
C ASN A 1154 -42.75 -35.65 -6.61
N GLY A 1155 -43.32 -35.14 -7.69
CA GLY A 1155 -42.59 -34.43 -8.76
C GLY A 1155 -41.81 -35.32 -9.75
N MET A 1156 -41.68 -36.63 -9.50
CA MET A 1156 -41.07 -37.61 -10.40
C MET A 1156 -42.12 -38.21 -11.34
N SER A 1157 -41.69 -38.67 -12.53
CA SER A 1157 -42.58 -39.33 -13.48
C SER A 1157 -41.93 -40.48 -14.25
N ARG A 1158 -42.68 -41.56 -14.48
CA ARG A 1158 -42.28 -42.66 -15.37
C ARG A 1158 -43.36 -42.90 -16.42
N THR A 1159 -42.94 -42.96 -17.69
CA THR A 1159 -43.85 -43.08 -18.84
C THR A 1159 -43.63 -44.38 -19.60
N GLY A 1160 -44.71 -44.98 -20.10
CA GLY A 1160 -44.66 -46.10 -21.04
C GLY A 1160 -45.77 -46.05 -22.09
N LYS A 1161 -45.78 -47.03 -22.99
CA LYS A 1161 -46.72 -47.10 -24.11
C LYS A 1161 -47.67 -48.29 -23.96
N LEU A 1162 -48.95 -48.07 -24.23
CA LEU A 1162 -49.99 -49.10 -24.26
C LEU A 1162 -50.65 -49.10 -25.64
N VAL A 1163 -50.79 -50.27 -26.26
CA VAL A 1163 -51.52 -50.44 -27.52
C VAL A 1163 -52.88 -51.06 -27.22
N ILE A 1164 -53.97 -50.43 -27.63
CA ILE A 1164 -55.33 -50.97 -27.54
C ILE A 1164 -55.76 -51.44 -28.94
N LYS A 1165 -56.22 -52.69 -29.04
CA LYS A 1165 -56.66 -53.33 -30.29
C LYS A 1165 -58.12 -53.09 -30.58
#